data_AF-A0A2A2L9C7-F1
#
_entry.id   AF-A0A2A2L9C7-F1
#
_cell.length_a   1.000
_cell.length_b   1.000
_cell.length_c   1.000
_cell.angle_alpha   90.00
_cell.angle_beta   90.00
_cell.angle_gamma   90.00
#
_symmetry.space_group_name_H-M   'P 1'
#
loop_
_entity.id
_entity.type
_entity.pdbx_description
1 polymer ?
#
loop_
_entity_poly.entity_id
_entity_poly.type
_entity_poly.pdbx_seq_one_letter_code
_entity_poly.pdbx_strand_id
1 'polypeptide(L)'
;MMAWMLRYKYARRKDPEGLIDAMNYGSKCSQSNFTNEDCLFINIFTPLLDLEIKSEDSRFFTSKDDTIPGNYAISDMTEALQWTKRYIKFFGGDPNRITICGQSSGAESQILRCMRSATATELQNADMHLPYSHFMQWGTVIDKVYLPDAVENLAMKRPPLSVMGGVTAGEWLLFEQGNIRDHLKSDAYMRQGIIHRLRDLYEMKCWNNYDAILQRTISHYIDSQKVPDDDHVVMAGIWIKLMSDLDFTAAVLRDLKYFATTGSAAYLYSFDYLSPLAWSWLNVTELRLAPHSSDKSYLYEEGCKGYKCQDEDIALRDTIQRCWVNFVLTGNPTPISSGLPFIWPKLDGSNRYVSVMPSPENDSRAKLQNVLKNDRHFQKLRNKFKNLKTDPILDFLRYEKYSEVKKEVDTHNEKFGKGETTYKAEVNKFTVASEDELPPFTLKMPPSSTVFIKDSGKRQKRDENSTSSLSDSVDWRPFMKPILDQESCGGCWAFAMLGMLEGFLKINEKDLSPLSVQQLLDCDRATDSKYGLANGGCDGGYFQVASNFLKNNFVTSGSDYPFTGSSGPSSACITGLPFISPKIITFDTGYVSMSQINNDSIVKLEKDMEDRVRKGPVAVGLATASAMFSYGSGIYDGQCGSSINHAVVIVGFTPDYWIIRNSWGADFGEEGHIRLARKAGSDACMIYRYWAQALKVFYRRFRIAGC
;
A
#
# COMPACT_ATOMS: atom_id res chain seq x y z
N MET A 1 -29.65 13.80 -39.49
CA MET A 1 -28.67 14.91 -39.61
C MET A 1 -27.51 14.40 -40.45
N MET A 2 -26.97 15.18 -41.39
CA MET A 2 -25.85 14.71 -42.23
C MET A 2 -24.54 14.70 -41.44
N ALA A 3 -23.66 13.71 -41.66
CA ALA A 3 -22.45 13.49 -40.87
C ALA A 3 -21.52 14.72 -40.82
N TRP A 4 -21.31 15.40 -41.96
CA TRP A 4 -20.50 16.62 -42.04
C TRP A 4 -21.00 17.75 -41.12
N MET A 5 -22.28 17.79 -40.76
CA MET A 5 -22.83 18.77 -39.81
C MET A 5 -22.44 18.51 -38.34
N LEU A 6 -21.81 17.36 -38.04
CA LEU A 6 -21.37 16.98 -36.71
C LEU A 6 -19.85 17.12 -36.50
N ARG A 7 -19.06 17.23 -37.58
CA ARG A 7 -17.60 17.45 -37.48
C ARG A 7 -17.27 18.71 -36.69
N TYR A 8 -16.21 18.63 -35.87
CA TYR A 8 -15.74 19.72 -35.02
C TYR A 8 -16.85 20.27 -34.10
N LYS A 9 -17.56 19.35 -33.45
CA LYS A 9 -18.50 19.59 -32.34
C LYS A 9 -18.24 18.51 -31.29
N TYR A 10 -18.46 18.85 -30.02
CA TYR A 10 -18.38 17.91 -28.92
C TYR A 10 -19.35 16.73 -29.10
N ALA A 11 -18.91 15.56 -28.64
CA ALA A 11 -19.64 14.31 -28.73
C ALA A 11 -21.06 14.43 -28.17
N ARG A 12 -22.01 13.72 -28.78
CA ARG A 12 -23.40 13.68 -28.32
C ARG A 12 -23.88 12.24 -28.31
N ARG A 13 -24.34 11.79 -27.14
CA ARG A 13 -25.02 10.51 -26.97
C ARG A 13 -26.17 10.36 -27.98
N LYS A 14 -26.17 9.25 -28.69
CA LYS A 14 -27.29 8.75 -29.48
C LYS A 14 -27.68 7.41 -28.87
N ASP A 15 -28.87 7.32 -28.29
CA ASP A 15 -29.40 6.04 -27.82
C ASP A 15 -29.84 5.18 -29.01
N PRO A 16 -29.66 3.85 -28.95
CA PRO A 16 -30.10 2.94 -29.99
C PRO A 16 -31.58 2.57 -29.85
N GLU A 17 -32.26 2.39 -30.97
CA GLU A 17 -33.61 1.84 -31.04
C GLU A 17 -33.52 0.33 -31.32
N GLY A 18 -33.86 -0.50 -30.33
CA GLY A 18 -33.86 -1.97 -30.45
C GLY A 18 -32.55 -2.64 -30.02
N LEU A 19 -32.38 -3.90 -30.42
CA LEU A 19 -31.18 -4.71 -30.16
C LEU A 19 -30.10 -4.40 -31.20
N ILE A 20 -28.88 -4.12 -30.74
CA ILE A 20 -27.67 -4.01 -31.57
C ILE A 20 -26.90 -5.33 -31.52
N ASP A 21 -26.44 -5.78 -32.68
CA ASP A 21 -25.35 -6.77 -32.77
C ASP A 21 -24.01 -6.06 -32.47
N ALA A 22 -23.36 -6.47 -31.39
CA ALA A 22 -22.07 -5.96 -30.93
C ALA A 22 -20.94 -7.00 -31.04
N MET A 23 -21.12 -8.06 -31.84
CA MET A 23 -20.13 -9.15 -31.99
C MET A 23 -18.94 -8.79 -32.91
N ASN A 24 -18.92 -7.59 -33.47
CA ASN A 24 -17.89 -7.12 -34.41
C ASN A 24 -17.13 -5.92 -33.84
N TYR A 25 -15.82 -5.87 -34.09
CA TYR A 25 -14.95 -4.76 -33.66
C TYR A 25 -15.41 -3.41 -34.25
N GLY A 26 -15.43 -2.37 -33.40
CA GLY A 26 -15.66 -1.00 -33.84
C GLY A 26 -14.62 -0.51 -34.85
N SER A 27 -15.09 0.20 -35.89
CA SER A 27 -14.26 0.71 -36.99
C SER A 27 -13.08 1.56 -36.50
N LYS A 28 -11.95 1.50 -37.22
CA LYS A 28 -10.85 2.44 -37.01
C LYS A 28 -11.23 3.83 -37.51
N CYS A 29 -10.94 4.82 -36.67
CA CYS A 29 -10.98 6.23 -37.03
C CYS A 29 -9.97 6.55 -38.15
N SER A 30 -10.28 7.56 -38.97
CA SER A 30 -9.47 7.95 -40.13
C SER A 30 -8.04 8.32 -39.73
N GLN A 31 -7.07 7.65 -40.35
CA GLN A 31 -5.63 7.76 -40.10
C GLN A 31 -4.89 7.15 -41.30
N SER A 32 -3.78 7.71 -41.76
CA SER A 32 -2.90 7.17 -42.85
C SER A 32 -3.57 6.29 -43.93
N ASN A 33 -3.74 4.99 -43.69
CA ASN A 33 -4.27 4.01 -44.64
C ASN A 33 -5.78 3.67 -44.48
N PHE A 34 -6.52 4.41 -43.65
CA PHE A 34 -7.92 4.17 -43.32
C PHE A 34 -8.74 5.48 -43.34
N THR A 35 -9.96 5.42 -43.87
CA THR A 35 -10.91 6.55 -43.92
C THR A 35 -12.28 6.12 -43.43
N ASN A 36 -12.61 6.38 -42.17
CA ASN A 36 -13.97 6.26 -41.64
C ASN A 36 -14.18 7.19 -40.42
N GLU A 37 -15.10 8.14 -40.58
CA GLU A 37 -15.47 9.13 -39.54
C GLU A 37 -16.47 8.55 -38.51
N ASP A 38 -17.21 7.50 -38.87
CA ASP A 38 -18.08 6.74 -37.97
C ASP A 38 -17.26 5.65 -37.26
N CYS A 39 -16.55 6.08 -36.22
CA CYS A 39 -15.54 5.29 -35.52
C CYS A 39 -15.63 5.37 -33.98
N LEU A 40 -16.63 6.07 -33.44
CA LEU A 40 -16.83 6.26 -32.00
C LEU A 40 -17.49 5.04 -31.35
N PHE A 41 -16.73 3.95 -31.25
CA PHE A 41 -17.13 2.71 -30.61
C PHE A 41 -16.36 2.48 -29.30
N ILE A 42 -16.97 1.70 -28.41
CA ILE A 42 -16.33 1.17 -27.22
C ILE A 42 -16.39 -0.35 -27.34
N ASN A 43 -15.22 -0.99 -27.47
CA ASN A 43 -15.11 -2.44 -27.31
C ASN A 43 -15.16 -2.77 -25.81
N ILE A 44 -15.80 -3.87 -25.42
CA ILE A 44 -15.90 -4.31 -24.01
C ILE A 44 -15.52 -5.77 -23.93
N PHE A 45 -14.55 -6.07 -23.07
CA PHE A 45 -14.11 -7.41 -22.76
C PHE A 45 -14.49 -7.76 -21.31
N THR A 46 -14.79 -9.02 -21.03
CA THR A 46 -15.00 -9.54 -19.67
C THR A 46 -14.42 -10.96 -19.59
N PRO A 47 -13.81 -11.39 -18.46
CA PRO A 47 -13.69 -10.70 -17.18
C PRO A 47 -12.58 -9.63 -17.10
N LEU A 48 -11.67 -9.57 -18.07
CA LEU A 48 -10.67 -8.49 -18.19
C LEU A 48 -11.24 -7.36 -19.05
N LEU A 49 -11.17 -6.11 -18.58
CA LEU A 49 -11.86 -4.97 -19.17
C LEU A 49 -10.89 -4.02 -19.89
N ASP A 50 -10.63 -4.26 -21.19
CA ASP A 50 -10.04 -3.23 -22.07
C ASP A 50 -11.11 -2.29 -22.61
N LEU A 51 -10.73 -1.02 -22.78
CA LEU A 51 -11.63 0.06 -23.20
C LEU A 51 -10.94 0.93 -24.27
N GLU A 52 -10.81 0.36 -25.46
CA GLU A 52 -10.13 0.98 -26.60
C GLU A 52 -10.97 2.12 -27.20
N ILE A 53 -10.59 3.37 -26.92
CA ILE A 53 -11.19 4.58 -27.52
C ILE A 53 -10.28 5.03 -28.67
N LYS A 54 -10.81 5.07 -29.89
CA LYS A 54 -10.10 5.55 -31.08
C LYS A 54 -10.43 7.02 -31.34
N SER A 55 -9.44 7.78 -31.79
CA SER A 55 -9.60 9.17 -32.24
C SER A 55 -8.94 9.36 -33.61
N GLU A 56 -9.15 10.54 -34.21
CA GLU A 56 -8.52 11.00 -35.44
C GLU A 56 -7.67 12.22 -35.10
N ASP A 57 -6.56 12.42 -35.81
CA ASP A 57 -5.77 13.67 -35.72
C ASP A 57 -6.65 14.91 -36.06
N SER A 58 -7.67 14.71 -36.91
CA SER A 58 -8.72 15.68 -37.23
C SER A 58 -9.51 16.19 -36.00
N ARG A 59 -9.60 15.41 -34.91
CA ARG A 59 -10.41 15.72 -33.72
C ARG A 59 -9.67 16.59 -32.69
N PHE A 60 -8.48 17.05 -33.04
CA PHE A 60 -7.60 17.88 -32.21
C PHE A 60 -7.45 19.33 -32.75
N PHE A 61 -8.43 19.72 -33.56
CA PHE A 61 -8.43 20.91 -34.41
C PHE A 61 -9.08 22.14 -33.75
N THR A 62 -8.41 23.31 -33.74
CA THR A 62 -8.92 24.57 -33.15
C THR A 62 -8.80 25.78 -34.07
N SER A 63 -9.66 26.78 -33.96
CA SER A 63 -9.51 28.09 -34.62
C SER A 63 -8.74 29.11 -33.77
N LYS A 64 -8.41 28.80 -32.50
CA LYS A 64 -7.99 29.79 -31.47
C LYS A 64 -9.03 30.90 -31.20
N ASP A 65 -10.28 30.65 -31.60
CA ASP A 65 -11.47 31.45 -31.29
C ASP A 65 -12.63 30.53 -30.88
N ASP A 66 -13.71 31.10 -30.33
CA ASP A 66 -14.84 30.33 -29.78
C ASP A 66 -15.60 29.48 -30.83
N THR A 67 -15.31 29.61 -32.13
CA THR A 67 -16.06 28.92 -33.20
C THR A 67 -15.59 27.48 -33.47
N ILE A 68 -14.35 27.16 -33.05
CA ILE A 68 -13.73 25.83 -33.02
C ILE A 68 -12.78 25.78 -31.81
N PRO A 69 -13.27 25.56 -30.57
CA PRO A 69 -12.42 25.59 -29.37
C PRO A 69 -11.25 24.60 -29.41
N GLY A 70 -11.46 23.38 -29.91
CA GLY A 70 -10.46 22.31 -29.92
C GLY A 70 -10.95 21.05 -29.21
N ASN A 71 -10.02 20.17 -28.84
CA ASN A 71 -10.19 19.10 -27.86
C ASN A 71 -11.38 18.13 -28.11
N TYR A 72 -11.79 17.92 -29.36
CA TYR A 72 -12.93 17.03 -29.66
C TYR A 72 -12.62 15.57 -29.26
N ALA A 73 -11.39 15.10 -29.43
CA ALA A 73 -10.97 13.79 -28.93
C ALA A 73 -11.09 13.66 -27.39
N ILE A 74 -10.81 14.72 -26.62
CA ILE A 74 -11.04 14.73 -25.17
C ILE A 74 -12.55 14.73 -24.86
N SER A 75 -13.37 15.41 -25.66
CA SER A 75 -14.83 15.30 -25.56
C SER A 75 -15.33 13.88 -25.86
N ASP A 76 -14.76 13.19 -26.85
CA ASP A 76 -15.07 11.79 -27.18
C ASP A 76 -14.68 10.87 -26.01
N MET A 77 -13.45 10.99 -25.48
CA MET A 77 -12.96 10.25 -24.32
C MET A 77 -13.78 10.52 -23.06
N THR A 78 -14.22 11.77 -22.85
CA THR A 78 -15.08 12.16 -21.72
C THR A 78 -16.46 11.53 -21.83
N GLU A 79 -17.07 11.53 -23.02
CA GLU A 79 -18.39 10.91 -23.22
C GLU A 79 -18.31 9.37 -23.13
N ALA A 80 -17.20 8.77 -23.59
CA ALA A 80 -16.92 7.34 -23.40
C ALA A 80 -16.75 6.98 -21.90
N LEU A 81 -15.99 7.78 -21.13
CA LEU A 81 -15.88 7.59 -19.68
C LEU A 81 -17.24 7.75 -18.96
N GLN A 82 -18.06 8.72 -19.37
CA GLN A 82 -19.42 8.85 -18.87
C GLN A 82 -20.30 7.65 -19.26
N TRP A 83 -20.15 7.12 -20.48
CA TRP A 83 -20.83 5.92 -20.93
C TRP A 83 -20.47 4.74 -20.02
N THR A 84 -19.18 4.49 -19.80
CA THR A 84 -18.67 3.45 -18.88
C THR A 84 -19.28 3.62 -17.49
N LYS A 85 -19.24 4.82 -16.91
CA LYS A 85 -19.82 5.09 -15.59
C LYS A 85 -21.35 4.88 -15.52
N ARG A 86 -22.07 5.01 -16.63
CA ARG A 86 -23.52 4.76 -16.71
C ARG A 86 -23.86 3.26 -16.89
N TYR A 87 -23.06 2.52 -17.66
CA TYR A 87 -23.44 1.19 -18.15
C TYR A 87 -22.56 0.01 -17.71
N ILE A 88 -21.34 0.21 -17.22
CA ILE A 88 -20.38 -0.91 -16.97
C ILE A 88 -20.87 -1.94 -15.95
N LYS A 89 -21.77 -1.54 -15.04
CA LYS A 89 -22.50 -2.42 -14.11
C LYS A 89 -23.31 -3.54 -14.78
N PHE A 90 -23.78 -3.34 -16.01
CA PHE A 90 -24.50 -4.36 -16.78
C PHE A 90 -23.55 -5.39 -17.40
N PHE A 91 -22.24 -5.11 -17.41
CA PHE A 91 -21.16 -5.99 -17.86
C PHE A 91 -20.32 -6.52 -16.68
N GLY A 92 -20.79 -6.32 -15.44
CA GLY A 92 -20.13 -6.81 -14.22
C GLY A 92 -19.07 -5.89 -13.59
N GLY A 93 -18.77 -4.74 -14.19
CA GLY A 93 -17.81 -3.76 -13.65
C GLY A 93 -18.43 -2.80 -12.61
N ASP A 94 -17.63 -2.29 -11.67
CA ASP A 94 -18.07 -1.28 -10.70
C ASP A 94 -17.92 0.15 -11.28
N PRO A 95 -19.01 0.91 -11.49
CA PRO A 95 -18.97 2.27 -12.05
C PRO A 95 -18.30 3.31 -11.14
N ASN A 96 -17.97 2.96 -9.89
CA ASN A 96 -17.22 3.80 -8.96
C ASN A 96 -15.71 3.48 -8.97
N ARG A 97 -15.28 2.45 -9.69
CA ARG A 97 -13.91 1.93 -9.72
C ARG A 97 -13.38 1.79 -11.14
N ILE A 98 -13.32 2.91 -11.84
CA ILE A 98 -12.79 3.00 -13.20
C ILE A 98 -11.35 3.53 -13.13
N THR A 99 -10.38 2.70 -13.52
CA THR A 99 -9.01 3.15 -13.80
C THR A 99 -8.90 3.49 -15.29
N ILE A 100 -8.25 4.59 -15.61
CA ILE A 100 -7.94 5.00 -16.99
C ILE A 100 -6.45 4.73 -17.20
N CYS A 101 -6.11 4.12 -18.34
CA CYS A 101 -4.73 3.93 -18.79
C CYS A 101 -4.63 4.32 -20.28
N GLY A 102 -3.42 4.57 -20.75
CA GLY A 102 -3.14 5.05 -22.10
C GLY A 102 -1.63 5.13 -22.33
N GLN A 103 -1.21 5.24 -23.58
CA GLN A 103 0.20 5.18 -23.99
C GLN A 103 0.42 6.07 -25.23
N SER A 104 1.57 6.73 -25.32
CA SER A 104 1.93 7.64 -26.42
C SER A 104 0.93 8.81 -26.60
N SER A 105 0.50 9.12 -27.83
CA SER A 105 -0.25 10.32 -28.26
C SER A 105 -1.68 10.51 -27.72
N GLY A 106 -1.98 10.01 -26.52
CA GLY A 106 -3.20 10.38 -25.78
C GLY A 106 -3.25 11.83 -25.25
N ALA A 107 -2.40 12.74 -25.76
CA ALA A 107 -2.24 14.13 -25.27
C ALA A 107 -1.56 15.11 -26.27
N GLU A 108 -2.10 16.35 -26.40
CA GLU A 108 -1.44 17.67 -26.69
C GLU A 108 -0.92 18.05 -28.12
N SER A 109 -1.07 19.34 -28.54
CA SER A 109 -0.78 20.08 -29.84
C SER A 109 -2.01 20.67 -30.63
N GLN A 110 -1.99 21.16 -31.91
CA GLN A 110 -3.01 22.20 -32.33
C GLN A 110 -3.26 22.60 -33.85
N ILE A 111 -4.53 22.94 -34.27
CA ILE A 111 -5.01 24.00 -35.29
C ILE A 111 -5.86 23.61 -36.56
N LEU A 112 -6.94 24.37 -36.91
CA LEU A 112 -7.23 25.20 -38.15
C LEU A 112 -8.74 25.63 -38.22
N ARG A 113 -9.21 26.22 -39.34
CA ARG A 113 -10.65 26.56 -39.58
C ARG A 113 -11.17 26.26 -41.00
N CYS A 114 -10.30 25.90 -41.96
CA CYS A 114 -10.66 25.60 -43.35
C CYS A 114 -11.27 24.19 -43.56
N MET A 115 -10.97 23.24 -42.66
CA MET A 115 -11.26 21.81 -42.88
C MET A 115 -12.75 21.41 -42.84
N ARG A 116 -13.64 22.30 -42.37
CA ARG A 116 -15.09 22.02 -42.24
C ARG A 116 -15.80 21.72 -43.58
N SER A 117 -15.23 22.11 -44.72
CA SER A 117 -15.80 21.91 -46.06
C SER A 117 -15.10 20.84 -46.91
N ALA A 118 -14.03 20.22 -46.43
CA ALA A 118 -13.26 19.22 -47.17
C ALA A 118 -13.63 17.78 -46.77
N THR A 119 -13.26 16.81 -47.59
CA THR A 119 -13.35 15.37 -47.30
C THR A 119 -12.15 14.89 -46.47
N ALA A 120 -12.28 13.80 -45.71
CA ALA A 120 -11.18 13.24 -44.90
C ALA A 120 -9.88 13.02 -45.73
N THR A 121 -10.02 12.59 -46.98
CA THR A 121 -8.90 12.38 -47.92
C THR A 121 -8.22 13.69 -48.35
N GLU A 122 -8.96 14.78 -48.56
CA GLU A 122 -8.36 16.09 -48.86
C GLU A 122 -7.58 16.66 -47.67
N LEU A 123 -8.06 16.41 -46.45
CA LEU A 123 -7.39 16.82 -45.21
C LEU A 123 -6.09 16.05 -44.98
N GLN A 124 -6.16 14.73 -45.13
CA GLN A 124 -5.01 13.82 -45.10
C GLN A 124 -3.95 14.15 -46.17
N ASN A 125 -4.38 14.56 -47.37
CA ASN A 125 -3.44 15.00 -48.41
C ASN A 125 -2.79 16.36 -48.10
N ALA A 126 -3.49 17.28 -47.44
CA ALA A 126 -2.94 18.57 -47.02
C ALA A 126 -1.91 18.42 -45.88
N ASP A 127 -2.16 17.48 -44.96
CA ASP A 127 -1.30 17.14 -43.82
C ASP A 127 0.14 16.78 -44.25
N MET A 128 0.26 15.90 -45.26
CA MET A 128 1.55 15.46 -45.84
C MET A 128 2.40 16.58 -46.48
N HIS A 129 1.91 17.82 -46.55
CA HIS A 129 2.58 18.96 -47.18
C HIS A 129 2.90 20.12 -46.22
N LEU A 130 2.78 19.92 -44.89
CA LEU A 130 3.14 20.94 -43.91
C LEU A 130 4.67 21.17 -43.84
N PRO A 131 5.15 22.43 -43.73
CA PRO A 131 6.56 22.77 -43.95
C PRO A 131 7.50 22.51 -42.76
N TYR A 132 7.08 21.74 -41.74
CA TYR A 132 7.86 21.48 -40.53
C TYR A 132 7.92 19.99 -40.22
N SER A 133 9.13 19.44 -40.11
CA SER A 133 9.39 18.03 -39.80
C SER A 133 9.27 17.72 -38.30
N HIS A 134 8.13 18.06 -37.70
CA HIS A 134 7.81 17.72 -36.30
C HIS A 134 6.96 16.45 -36.24
N PHE A 135 7.19 15.60 -35.23
CA PHE A 135 6.55 14.28 -35.14
C PHE A 135 5.06 14.34 -34.73
N MET A 136 4.67 15.35 -33.93
CA MET A 136 3.28 15.56 -33.46
C MET A 136 2.73 16.87 -34.03
N GLN A 137 1.85 16.81 -35.03
CA GLN A 137 1.37 18.02 -35.73
C GLN A 137 0.03 18.55 -35.17
N TRP A 138 -0.76 17.71 -34.48
CA TRP A 138 -2.10 18.04 -33.96
C TRP A 138 -2.37 17.39 -32.58
N GLY A 139 -3.13 18.04 -31.69
CA GLY A 139 -3.46 17.52 -30.36
C GLY A 139 -4.37 18.40 -29.45
N THR A 140 -4.20 18.30 -28.13
CA THR A 140 -4.90 19.10 -27.09
C THR A 140 -4.33 20.52 -26.90
N VAL A 141 -5.18 21.47 -26.49
CA VAL A 141 -4.77 22.81 -25.99
C VAL A 141 -5.68 23.40 -24.91
N ILE A 142 -5.25 24.54 -24.35
CA ILE A 142 -6.05 25.45 -23.51
C ILE A 142 -7.25 26.01 -24.30
N ASP A 143 -8.37 25.30 -24.29
CA ASP A 143 -9.62 25.61 -25.01
C ASP A 143 -10.65 26.41 -24.19
N LYS A 144 -10.37 26.63 -22.89
CA LYS A 144 -11.29 27.26 -21.91
C LYS A 144 -12.58 26.47 -21.62
N VAL A 145 -12.65 25.20 -22.03
CA VAL A 145 -13.77 24.28 -21.78
C VAL A 145 -13.31 22.99 -21.09
N TYR A 146 -12.48 22.18 -21.76
CA TYR A 146 -11.90 20.95 -21.19
C TYR A 146 -10.53 21.19 -20.54
N LEU A 147 -9.76 22.16 -21.05
CA LEU A 147 -8.47 22.58 -20.52
C LEU A 147 -8.51 24.11 -20.26
N PRO A 148 -8.91 24.57 -19.07
CA PRO A 148 -9.12 26.00 -18.81
C PRO A 148 -7.84 26.80 -18.53
N ASP A 149 -6.72 26.13 -18.27
CA ASP A 149 -5.44 26.70 -17.87
C ASP A 149 -4.30 25.78 -18.37
N ALA A 150 -3.03 26.20 -18.23
CA ALA A 150 -1.89 25.34 -18.56
C ALA A 150 -1.87 24.07 -17.68
N VAL A 151 -1.37 22.95 -18.20
CA VAL A 151 -1.40 21.64 -17.52
C VAL A 151 -0.72 21.71 -16.15
N GLU A 152 0.39 22.43 -16.02
CA GLU A 152 1.11 22.66 -14.77
C GLU A 152 0.26 23.41 -13.73
N ASN A 153 -0.50 24.41 -14.18
CA ASN A 153 -1.42 25.17 -13.32
C ASN A 153 -2.64 24.33 -12.89
N LEU A 154 -3.09 23.40 -13.74
CA LEU A 154 -4.17 22.45 -13.41
C LEU A 154 -3.68 21.32 -12.50
N ALA A 155 -2.46 20.85 -12.69
CA ALA A 155 -1.83 19.79 -11.89
C ALA A 155 -1.67 20.20 -10.41
N MET A 156 -1.47 21.49 -10.13
CA MET A 156 -1.48 22.04 -8.76
C MET A 156 -2.88 22.21 -8.15
N LYS A 157 -3.95 22.13 -8.96
CA LYS A 157 -5.36 22.34 -8.57
C LYS A 157 -6.17 21.04 -8.54
N ARG A 158 -5.61 19.91 -9.00
CA ARG A 158 -6.34 18.63 -9.14
C ARG A 158 -6.60 17.97 -7.78
N PRO A 159 -7.74 17.27 -7.61
CA PRO A 159 -7.98 16.45 -6.41
C PRO A 159 -6.97 15.29 -6.34
N PRO A 160 -6.64 14.78 -5.13
CA PRO A 160 -5.73 13.65 -4.99
C PRO A 160 -6.26 12.40 -5.70
N LEU A 161 -5.40 11.78 -6.53
CA LEU A 161 -5.72 10.58 -7.31
C LEU A 161 -4.46 9.73 -7.47
N SER A 162 -4.49 8.47 -7.01
CA SER A 162 -3.36 7.56 -7.20
C SER A 162 -3.04 7.39 -8.68
N VAL A 163 -1.76 7.47 -9.03
CA VAL A 163 -1.26 7.39 -10.41
C VAL A 163 -0.08 6.43 -10.48
N MET A 164 0.04 5.71 -11.59
CA MET A 164 1.22 4.95 -11.96
C MET A 164 1.63 5.38 -13.36
N GLY A 165 2.92 5.64 -13.55
CA GLY A 165 3.49 6.01 -14.83
C GLY A 165 4.95 5.60 -14.93
N GLY A 166 5.50 5.59 -16.12
CA GLY A 166 6.86 5.17 -16.36
C GLY A 166 7.29 5.38 -17.79
N VAL A 167 8.47 4.90 -18.09
CA VAL A 167 9.09 4.96 -19.42
C VAL A 167 9.75 3.62 -19.77
N THR A 168 10.13 3.43 -21.02
CA THR A 168 11.07 2.38 -21.42
C THR A 168 12.52 2.89 -21.40
N ALA A 169 13.50 2.00 -21.21
CA ALA A 169 14.91 2.37 -21.07
C ALA A 169 15.49 3.19 -22.25
N GLY A 170 14.90 3.07 -23.44
CA GLY A 170 15.27 3.81 -24.63
C GLY A 170 14.05 4.14 -25.48
N GLU A 171 13.13 4.95 -24.96
CA GLU A 171 11.92 5.42 -25.68
C GLU A 171 12.22 5.80 -27.13
N TRP A 172 13.26 6.61 -27.37
CA TRP A 172 13.59 7.06 -28.73
C TRP A 172 14.03 5.94 -29.70
N LEU A 173 14.45 4.78 -29.20
CA LEU A 173 14.97 3.67 -30.00
C LEU A 173 13.95 3.16 -31.04
N LEU A 174 12.64 3.26 -30.78
CA LEU A 174 11.62 2.88 -31.76
C LEU A 174 11.63 3.78 -32.99
N PHE A 175 11.82 5.08 -32.80
CA PHE A 175 11.79 6.09 -33.86
C PHE A 175 13.10 6.11 -34.65
N GLU A 176 14.21 5.82 -33.98
CA GLU A 176 15.55 5.77 -34.59
C GLU A 176 15.90 4.41 -35.24
N GLN A 177 15.07 3.37 -35.05
CA GLN A 177 15.40 1.97 -35.41
C GLN A 177 15.87 1.78 -36.86
N GLY A 178 15.28 2.50 -37.82
CA GLY A 178 15.65 2.40 -39.25
C GLY A 178 17.03 3.02 -39.52
N ASN A 179 17.29 4.20 -38.96
CA ASN A 179 18.58 4.88 -39.07
C ASN A 179 19.70 4.07 -38.40
N ILE A 180 19.40 3.35 -37.31
CA ILE A 180 20.37 2.46 -36.67
C ILE A 180 20.62 1.21 -37.53
N ARG A 181 19.57 0.56 -38.04
CA ARG A 181 19.71 -0.63 -38.90
C ARG A 181 20.51 -0.35 -40.17
N ASP A 182 20.20 0.76 -40.84
CA ASP A 182 20.66 1.02 -42.21
C ASP A 182 21.82 2.03 -42.28
N HIS A 183 21.98 2.89 -41.27
CA HIS A 183 22.86 4.08 -41.34
C HIS A 183 23.72 4.34 -40.07
N LEU A 184 23.85 3.38 -39.12
CA LEU A 184 24.63 3.59 -37.89
C LEU A 184 26.07 4.09 -38.12
N LYS A 185 26.76 3.59 -39.15
CA LYS A 185 28.14 3.99 -39.51
C LYS A 185 28.24 5.26 -40.37
N SER A 186 27.24 6.14 -40.33
CA SER A 186 27.24 7.41 -41.07
C SER A 186 27.64 8.60 -40.18
N ASP A 187 28.06 9.68 -40.83
CA ASP A 187 28.42 10.97 -40.22
C ASP A 187 27.31 11.52 -39.29
N ALA A 188 26.05 11.13 -39.50
CA ALA A 188 24.91 11.48 -38.65
C ALA A 188 25.06 10.98 -37.20
N TYR A 189 25.89 9.95 -36.97
CA TYR A 189 26.27 9.44 -35.65
C TYR A 189 27.73 9.73 -35.29
N MET A 190 28.38 10.70 -35.94
CA MET A 190 29.58 11.34 -35.37
C MET A 190 29.15 12.50 -34.47
N ARG A 191 30.03 12.95 -33.57
CA ARG A 191 29.80 14.12 -32.70
C ARG A 191 29.19 15.32 -33.44
N GLN A 192 29.74 15.67 -34.61
CA GLN A 192 29.25 16.81 -35.39
C GLN A 192 27.89 16.54 -36.05
N GLY A 193 27.57 15.29 -36.42
CA GLY A 193 26.24 14.89 -36.88
C GLY A 193 25.20 15.03 -35.77
N ILE A 194 25.49 14.53 -34.57
CA ILE A 194 24.65 14.71 -33.38
C ILE A 194 24.43 16.18 -33.04
N ILE A 195 25.50 17.00 -33.06
CA ILE A 195 25.40 18.45 -32.83
C ILE A 195 24.60 19.16 -33.94
N HIS A 196 24.70 18.72 -35.20
CA HIS A 196 23.90 19.25 -36.30
C HIS A 196 22.42 18.90 -36.13
N ARG A 197 22.08 17.64 -35.86
CA ARG A 197 20.71 17.21 -35.54
C ARG A 197 20.13 18.01 -34.39
N LEU A 198 20.89 18.16 -33.29
CA LEU A 198 20.50 18.93 -32.10
C LEU A 198 20.28 20.42 -32.38
N ARG A 199 21.06 21.05 -33.27
CA ARG A 199 20.80 22.41 -33.74
C ARG A 199 19.51 22.52 -34.54
N ASP A 200 19.12 21.46 -35.24
CA ASP A 200 17.97 21.49 -36.14
C ASP A 200 16.63 21.06 -35.52
N LEU A 201 16.66 20.40 -34.36
CA LEU A 201 15.48 20.13 -33.51
C LEU A 201 14.60 21.36 -33.31
N TYR A 202 13.30 21.18 -33.49
CA TYR A 202 12.28 22.21 -33.33
C TYR A 202 12.11 22.60 -31.84
N GLU A 203 12.21 21.59 -30.98
CA GLU A 203 12.08 21.64 -29.52
C GLU A 203 13.17 22.53 -28.90
N MET A 204 14.35 22.59 -29.51
CA MET A 204 15.42 23.53 -29.15
C MET A 204 15.13 24.95 -29.65
N LYS A 205 14.69 25.09 -30.90
CA LYS A 205 14.39 26.38 -31.56
C LYS A 205 13.23 27.14 -30.89
N CYS A 206 12.36 26.46 -30.13
CA CYS A 206 11.27 27.06 -29.35
C CYS A 206 11.71 27.89 -28.13
N TRP A 207 12.98 27.86 -27.71
CA TRP A 207 13.44 28.55 -26.49
C TRP A 207 14.14 29.90 -26.79
N ASN A 208 13.69 30.95 -26.10
CA ASN A 208 14.27 32.31 -26.18
C ASN A 208 15.77 32.39 -25.79
N ASN A 209 16.32 31.34 -25.17
CA ASN A 209 17.71 31.21 -24.73
C ASN A 209 18.43 30.02 -25.41
N TYR A 210 18.05 29.71 -26.66
CA TYR A 210 18.58 28.65 -27.52
C TYR A 210 20.07 28.34 -27.33
N ASP A 211 20.99 29.29 -27.54
CA ASP A 211 22.43 29.03 -27.48
C ASP A 211 22.88 28.51 -26.10
N ALA A 212 22.29 29.04 -25.01
CA ALA A 212 22.62 28.62 -23.65
C ALA A 212 22.06 27.24 -23.31
N ILE A 213 20.96 26.82 -23.95
CA ILE A 213 20.44 25.45 -23.85
C ILE A 213 21.30 24.51 -24.70
N LEU A 214 21.51 24.81 -25.98
CA LEU A 214 22.33 24.03 -26.91
C LEU A 214 23.71 23.70 -26.31
N GLN A 215 24.43 24.70 -25.80
CA GLN A 215 25.74 24.49 -25.18
C GLN A 215 25.67 23.62 -23.90
N ARG A 216 24.62 23.77 -23.08
CA ARG A 216 24.42 22.92 -21.90
C ARG A 216 24.05 21.49 -22.26
N THR A 217 23.22 21.28 -23.28
CA THR A 217 22.85 19.94 -23.77
C THR A 217 24.05 19.21 -24.35
N ILE A 218 24.87 19.89 -25.18
CA ILE A 218 26.16 19.34 -25.67
C ILE A 218 27.08 18.98 -24.49
N SER A 219 27.24 19.89 -23.53
CA SER A 219 28.12 19.66 -22.38
C SER A 219 27.64 18.52 -21.47
N HIS A 220 26.32 18.39 -21.29
CA HIS A 220 25.73 17.37 -20.41
C HIS A 220 25.68 15.98 -21.05
N TYR A 221 25.24 15.86 -22.31
CA TYR A 221 25.04 14.56 -22.97
C TYR A 221 26.24 14.07 -23.77
N ILE A 222 27.10 14.97 -24.27
CA ILE A 222 28.22 14.60 -25.16
C ILE A 222 29.57 14.77 -24.45
N ASP A 223 29.91 15.97 -23.97
CA ASP A 223 31.25 16.25 -23.41
C ASP A 223 31.53 15.47 -22.12
N SER A 224 30.49 15.18 -21.35
CA SER A 224 30.56 14.42 -20.10
C SER A 224 31.07 12.98 -20.30
N GLN A 225 30.81 12.39 -21.48
CA GLN A 225 31.05 10.97 -21.76
C GLN A 225 32.53 10.66 -22.07
N LYS A 226 33.29 11.65 -22.58
CA LYS A 226 34.73 11.55 -22.89
C LYS A 226 35.10 10.41 -23.85
N VAL A 227 34.20 10.06 -24.76
CA VAL A 227 34.39 9.08 -25.84
C VAL A 227 34.90 9.74 -27.13
N PRO A 228 35.44 8.98 -28.10
CA PRO A 228 35.85 9.51 -29.40
C PRO A 228 34.71 10.18 -30.18
N ASP A 229 35.04 11.19 -30.98
CA ASP A 229 34.10 11.94 -31.83
C ASP A 229 33.45 11.07 -32.94
N ASP A 230 34.05 9.92 -33.24
CA ASP A 230 33.70 8.94 -34.26
C ASP A 230 33.20 7.60 -33.69
N ASP A 231 32.94 7.50 -32.38
CA ASP A 231 32.27 6.32 -31.80
C ASP A 231 30.76 6.34 -32.13
N HIS A 232 30.44 5.87 -33.33
CA HIS A 232 29.06 5.79 -33.85
C HIS A 232 28.09 5.04 -32.92
N VAL A 233 28.56 4.05 -32.15
CA VAL A 233 27.69 3.27 -31.24
C VAL A 233 27.33 4.10 -30.02
N VAL A 234 28.33 4.70 -29.37
CA VAL A 234 28.08 5.56 -28.19
C VAL A 234 27.33 6.83 -28.58
N MET A 235 27.64 7.44 -29.73
CA MET A 235 26.91 8.62 -30.23
C MET A 235 25.44 8.32 -30.56
N ALA A 236 25.13 7.13 -31.10
CA ALA A 236 23.74 6.69 -31.25
C ALA A 236 23.05 6.49 -29.89
N GLY A 237 23.74 5.88 -28.91
CA GLY A 237 23.24 5.73 -27.54
C GLY A 237 22.96 7.08 -26.85
N ILE A 238 23.88 8.04 -26.98
CA ILE A 238 23.73 9.42 -26.50
C ILE A 238 22.50 10.07 -27.12
N TRP A 239 22.30 9.93 -28.44
CA TRP A 239 21.15 10.50 -29.14
C TRP A 239 19.82 9.89 -28.67
N ILE A 240 19.74 8.55 -28.58
CA ILE A 240 18.57 7.85 -28.06
C ILE A 240 18.25 8.35 -26.64
N LYS A 241 19.26 8.45 -25.77
CA LYS A 241 19.08 8.88 -24.39
C LYS A 241 18.62 10.34 -24.28
N LEU A 242 19.25 11.25 -25.03
CA LEU A 242 18.91 12.68 -25.08
C LEU A 242 17.45 12.88 -25.49
N MET A 243 17.02 12.25 -26.59
CA MET A 243 15.64 12.38 -27.08
C MET A 243 14.62 11.68 -26.16
N SER A 244 14.98 10.52 -25.59
CA SER A 244 14.13 9.84 -24.59
C SER A 244 13.89 10.72 -23.36
N ASP A 245 14.92 11.42 -22.89
CA ASP A 245 14.80 12.33 -21.75
C ASP A 245 14.05 13.62 -22.08
N LEU A 246 14.22 14.15 -23.31
CA LEU A 246 13.54 15.36 -23.78
C LEU A 246 12.03 15.16 -23.90
N ASP A 247 11.59 14.14 -24.63
CA ASP A 247 10.19 13.98 -25.02
C ASP A 247 9.37 13.12 -24.05
N PHE A 248 10.02 12.22 -23.28
CA PHE A 248 9.33 11.25 -22.43
C PHE A 248 9.76 11.32 -20.95
N THR A 249 11.01 11.00 -20.60
CA THR A 249 11.42 10.81 -19.19
C THR A 249 11.22 12.06 -18.33
N ALA A 250 11.63 13.24 -18.82
CA ALA A 250 11.46 14.48 -18.07
C ALA A 250 9.98 14.85 -17.90
N ALA A 251 9.14 14.60 -18.92
CA ALA A 251 7.71 14.88 -18.89
C ALA A 251 6.98 13.99 -17.88
N VAL A 252 7.19 12.67 -17.93
CA VAL A 252 6.59 11.69 -17.01
C VAL A 252 7.03 11.95 -15.57
N LEU A 253 8.33 12.13 -15.32
CA LEU A 253 8.85 12.44 -13.98
C LEU A 253 8.28 13.75 -13.43
N ARG A 254 8.04 14.75 -14.28
CA ARG A 254 7.46 16.05 -13.90
C ARG A 254 6.00 15.94 -13.47
N ASP A 255 5.14 15.22 -14.21
CA ASP A 255 3.74 15.08 -13.81
C ASP A 255 3.55 14.20 -12.57
N LEU A 256 4.28 13.08 -12.48
CA LEU A 256 4.26 12.24 -11.28
C LEU A 256 4.73 13.02 -10.03
N LYS A 257 5.68 13.96 -10.18
CA LYS A 257 6.07 14.89 -9.09
C LYS A 257 4.96 15.84 -8.69
N TYR A 258 4.19 16.39 -9.63
CA TYR A 258 3.00 17.18 -9.30
C TYR A 258 1.97 16.33 -8.56
N PHE A 259 1.74 15.07 -8.95
CA PHE A 259 0.85 14.15 -8.22
C PHE A 259 1.32 13.90 -6.78
N ALA A 260 2.60 13.58 -6.58
CA ALA A 260 3.17 13.39 -5.24
C ALA A 260 3.07 14.68 -4.38
N THR A 261 3.30 15.84 -4.99
CA THR A 261 3.29 17.14 -4.32
C THR A 261 1.88 17.60 -3.92
N THR A 262 0.83 17.20 -4.66
CA THR A 262 -0.58 17.41 -4.24
C THR A 262 -1.11 16.30 -3.31
N GLY A 263 -0.23 15.45 -2.75
CA GLY A 263 -0.58 14.42 -1.78
C GLY A 263 -1.17 13.14 -2.38
N SER A 264 -1.03 12.93 -3.69
CA SER A 264 -1.44 11.70 -4.36
C SER A 264 -0.38 10.60 -4.25
N ALA A 265 -0.79 9.34 -4.23
CA ALA A 265 0.15 8.23 -4.35
C ALA A 265 0.59 8.06 -5.81
N ALA A 266 1.76 8.59 -6.16
CA ALA A 266 2.40 8.38 -7.45
C ALA A 266 3.39 7.21 -7.39
N TYR A 267 3.48 6.41 -8.44
CA TYR A 267 4.46 5.32 -8.60
C TYR A 267 5.16 5.46 -9.96
N LEU A 268 6.49 5.37 -9.97
CA LEU A 268 7.34 5.51 -11.16
C LEU A 268 8.01 4.18 -11.53
N TYR A 269 8.07 3.84 -12.81
CA TYR A 269 8.91 2.73 -13.34
C TYR A 269 9.78 3.13 -14.52
N SER A 270 10.81 2.31 -14.74
CA SER A 270 11.51 2.18 -16.02
C SER A 270 11.37 0.71 -16.46
N PHE A 271 10.96 0.48 -17.70
CA PHE A 271 10.87 -0.85 -18.29
C PHE A 271 12.17 -1.13 -19.06
N ASP A 272 12.97 -2.06 -18.56
CA ASP A 272 14.41 -2.13 -18.86
C ASP A 272 14.81 -3.44 -19.59
N TYR A 273 13.83 -4.12 -20.20
CA TYR A 273 14.02 -5.41 -20.85
C TYR A 273 13.64 -5.41 -22.34
N LEU A 274 14.54 -5.94 -23.17
CA LEU A 274 14.25 -6.34 -24.55
C LEU A 274 14.64 -7.82 -24.70
N SER A 275 13.68 -8.67 -25.05
CA SER A 275 13.91 -10.11 -25.25
C SER A 275 15.10 -10.38 -26.17
N PRO A 276 15.98 -11.35 -25.88
CA PRO A 276 17.09 -11.71 -26.76
C PRO A 276 16.67 -12.09 -28.19
N LEU A 277 15.42 -12.54 -28.37
CA LEU A 277 14.86 -12.88 -29.69
C LEU A 277 14.11 -11.73 -30.36
N ALA A 278 13.73 -10.68 -29.62
CA ALA A 278 13.17 -9.48 -30.20
C ALA A 278 14.25 -8.71 -30.97
N TRP A 279 13.90 -8.21 -32.16
CA TRP A 279 14.81 -7.43 -33.02
C TRP A 279 16.16 -8.13 -33.23
N SER A 280 16.14 -9.34 -33.80
CA SER A 280 17.32 -10.15 -34.13
C SER A 280 18.27 -9.55 -35.19
N TRP A 281 17.92 -8.37 -35.74
CA TRP A 281 18.80 -7.56 -36.58
C TRP A 281 19.70 -6.62 -35.74
N LEU A 282 19.29 -6.26 -34.51
CA LEU A 282 20.02 -5.34 -33.64
C LEU A 282 21.04 -6.10 -32.80
N ASN A 283 22.18 -6.41 -33.43
CA ASN A 283 23.28 -7.17 -32.83
C ASN A 283 24.34 -6.31 -32.12
N VAL A 284 24.01 -5.03 -31.85
CA VAL A 284 24.86 -4.10 -31.07
C VAL A 284 24.32 -4.06 -29.64
N THR A 285 24.98 -4.77 -28.73
CA THR A 285 24.53 -4.99 -27.34
C THR A 285 24.25 -3.68 -26.60
N GLU A 286 25.08 -2.68 -26.82
CA GLU A 286 25.05 -1.35 -26.21
C GLU A 286 23.79 -0.56 -26.59
N LEU A 287 23.13 -0.93 -27.70
CA LEU A 287 21.91 -0.31 -28.21
C LEU A 287 20.65 -1.17 -27.97
N ARG A 288 20.75 -2.35 -27.35
CA ARG A 288 19.61 -3.24 -27.05
C ARG A 288 18.82 -2.79 -25.81
N LEU A 289 18.45 -1.51 -25.78
CA LEU A 289 17.53 -0.94 -24.79
C LEU A 289 16.09 -1.40 -25.09
N ALA A 290 15.20 -1.25 -24.11
CA ALA A 290 13.77 -1.41 -24.32
C ALA A 290 13.22 -0.21 -25.13
N PRO A 291 12.62 -0.41 -26.33
CA PRO A 291 12.11 0.66 -27.18
C PRO A 291 10.71 1.12 -26.75
N HIS A 292 10.23 2.27 -27.28
CA HIS A 292 8.87 2.78 -27.01
C HIS A 292 7.78 1.70 -27.13
N SER A 293 6.82 1.73 -26.20
CA SER A 293 5.71 0.76 -26.10
C SER A 293 6.10 -0.71 -25.88
N SER A 294 7.37 -1.06 -25.59
CA SER A 294 7.72 -2.46 -25.34
C SER A 294 7.00 -3.02 -24.10
N ASP A 295 6.87 -2.20 -23.07
CA ASP A 295 6.15 -2.47 -21.82
C ASP A 295 4.68 -2.86 -22.08
N LYS A 296 3.99 -2.12 -22.96
CA LYS A 296 2.62 -2.41 -23.40
C LYS A 296 2.50 -3.82 -23.98
N SER A 297 3.50 -4.28 -24.71
CA SER A 297 3.51 -5.65 -25.25
C SER A 297 3.54 -6.70 -24.12
N TYR A 298 4.19 -6.46 -22.99
CA TYR A 298 4.15 -7.34 -21.81
C TYR A 298 2.97 -7.07 -20.87
N LEU A 299 2.18 -6.01 -21.07
CA LEU A 299 0.90 -5.82 -20.38
C LEU A 299 -0.22 -6.64 -21.03
N TYR A 300 -0.18 -6.76 -22.36
CA TYR A 300 -1.18 -7.49 -23.16
C TYR A 300 -0.62 -8.82 -23.71
N GLU A 301 -1.41 -9.59 -24.46
CA GLU A 301 -0.93 -10.87 -25.04
C GLU A 301 0.00 -10.69 -26.28
N GLU A 302 0.48 -9.48 -26.54
CA GLU A 302 1.32 -9.16 -27.72
C GLU A 302 2.84 -9.31 -27.49
N GLY A 303 3.29 -9.64 -26.26
CA GLY A 303 4.69 -9.57 -25.82
C GLY A 303 5.71 -10.16 -26.78
N CYS A 304 5.40 -11.33 -27.34
CA CYS A 304 6.29 -12.11 -28.18
C CYS A 304 5.88 -12.09 -29.67
N LYS A 305 5.09 -11.09 -30.10
CA LYS A 305 4.50 -11.03 -31.45
C LYS A 305 5.60 -10.97 -32.53
N GLY A 306 5.81 -12.11 -33.20
CA GLY A 306 6.85 -12.32 -34.21
C GLY A 306 7.99 -13.26 -33.80
N TYR A 307 8.02 -13.75 -32.55
CA TYR A 307 8.98 -14.74 -32.06
C TYR A 307 8.33 -15.71 -31.06
N LYS A 308 9.09 -16.66 -30.51
CA LYS A 308 8.61 -17.55 -29.43
C LYS A 308 9.04 -16.98 -28.09
N CYS A 309 8.10 -16.73 -27.17
CA CYS A 309 8.43 -16.35 -25.79
C CYS A 309 9.46 -17.30 -25.16
N GLN A 310 10.43 -16.74 -24.46
CA GLN A 310 11.25 -17.44 -23.48
C GLN A 310 10.56 -17.43 -22.12
N ASP A 311 11.10 -18.15 -21.14
CA ASP A 311 10.52 -18.24 -19.80
C ASP A 311 10.65 -16.88 -19.06
N GLU A 312 11.69 -16.10 -19.37
CA GLU A 312 11.88 -14.73 -18.92
C GLU A 312 10.80 -13.77 -19.45
N ASP A 313 10.37 -13.92 -20.71
CA ASP A 313 9.31 -13.11 -21.31
C ASP A 313 7.98 -13.33 -20.58
N ILE A 314 7.71 -14.60 -20.23
CA ILE A 314 6.51 -15.04 -19.52
C ILE A 314 6.53 -14.53 -18.07
N ALA A 315 7.62 -14.74 -17.35
CA ALA A 315 7.77 -14.29 -15.96
C ALA A 315 7.62 -12.77 -15.83
N LEU A 316 8.14 -11.99 -16.80
CA LEU A 316 8.01 -10.54 -16.80
C LEU A 316 6.58 -10.06 -17.09
N ARG A 317 5.89 -10.67 -18.08
CA ARG A 317 4.47 -10.40 -18.36
C ARG A 317 3.61 -10.66 -17.13
N ASP A 318 3.74 -11.85 -16.54
CA ASP A 318 2.91 -12.25 -15.41
C ASP A 318 3.17 -11.34 -14.18
N THR A 319 4.40 -10.83 -14.03
CA THR A 319 4.80 -9.84 -13.02
C THR A 319 4.19 -8.46 -13.27
N ILE A 320 4.33 -7.90 -14.47
CA ILE A 320 3.82 -6.54 -14.78
C ILE A 320 2.30 -6.52 -14.80
N GLN A 321 1.64 -7.54 -15.36
CA GLN A 321 0.18 -7.70 -15.29
C GLN A 321 -0.32 -7.76 -13.84
N ARG A 322 0.37 -8.50 -12.95
CA ARG A 322 0.03 -8.53 -11.52
C ARG A 322 0.11 -7.13 -10.91
N CYS A 323 1.14 -6.35 -11.21
CA CYS A 323 1.30 -4.98 -10.73
C CYS A 323 0.15 -4.05 -11.18
N TRP A 324 -0.22 -4.09 -12.46
CA TRP A 324 -1.34 -3.30 -12.99
C TRP A 324 -2.69 -3.70 -12.37
N VAL A 325 -2.97 -5.01 -12.27
CA VAL A 325 -4.19 -5.52 -11.61
C VAL A 325 -4.24 -5.11 -10.14
N ASN A 326 -3.13 -5.23 -9.40
CA ASN A 326 -3.04 -4.78 -8.01
C ASN A 326 -3.33 -3.28 -7.87
N PHE A 327 -2.81 -2.46 -8.79
CA PHE A 327 -3.01 -1.01 -8.78
C PHE A 327 -4.48 -0.63 -9.03
N VAL A 328 -5.14 -1.25 -10.02
CA VAL A 328 -6.59 -1.13 -10.25
C VAL A 328 -7.39 -1.59 -9.02
N LEU A 329 -6.93 -2.64 -8.34
CA LEU A 329 -7.60 -3.21 -7.17
C LEU A 329 -7.36 -2.45 -5.85
N THR A 330 -6.30 -1.66 -5.70
CA THR A 330 -5.89 -1.11 -4.39
C THR A 330 -5.30 0.32 -4.40
N GLY A 331 -4.95 0.89 -5.55
CA GLY A 331 -4.16 2.12 -5.64
C GLY A 331 -2.68 1.95 -5.24
N ASN A 332 -2.18 0.71 -5.25
CA ASN A 332 -0.79 0.32 -5.02
C ASN A 332 -0.47 -0.85 -5.98
N PRO A 333 0.63 -0.82 -6.76
CA PRO A 333 0.99 -1.95 -7.63
C PRO A 333 1.61 -3.14 -6.87
N THR A 334 2.17 -2.91 -5.68
CA THR A 334 2.72 -3.96 -4.79
C THR A 334 2.09 -3.86 -3.40
N PRO A 335 0.78 -4.14 -3.25
CA PRO A 335 0.16 -4.33 -1.93
C PRO A 335 0.69 -5.64 -1.36
N ILE A 336 0.88 -5.71 -0.04
CA ILE A 336 1.61 -6.82 0.59
C ILE A 336 0.83 -8.15 0.48
N SER A 337 -0.49 -8.08 0.30
CA SER A 337 -1.35 -9.21 -0.07
C SER A 337 -1.14 -9.79 -1.49
N SER A 338 -0.32 -9.17 -2.34
CA SER A 338 -0.09 -9.63 -3.72
C SER A 338 0.90 -10.78 -3.85
N GLY A 339 1.75 -10.99 -2.84
CA GLY A 339 2.85 -11.97 -2.90
C GLY A 339 3.96 -11.63 -3.91
N LEU A 340 3.98 -10.43 -4.48
CA LEU A 340 5.09 -9.97 -5.33
C LEU A 340 6.37 -9.82 -4.51
N PRO A 341 7.54 -10.22 -5.04
CA PRO A 341 8.78 -10.31 -4.27
C PRO A 341 9.54 -8.98 -4.14
N PHE A 342 8.98 -7.87 -4.64
CA PHE A 342 9.55 -6.52 -4.54
C PHE A 342 8.49 -5.52 -4.06
N ILE A 343 8.93 -4.44 -3.42
CA ILE A 343 8.11 -3.27 -3.10
C ILE A 343 8.35 -2.22 -4.17
N TRP A 344 7.27 -1.67 -4.72
CA TRP A 344 7.28 -0.51 -5.59
C TRP A 344 7.12 0.74 -4.73
N PRO A 345 8.18 1.54 -4.52
CA PRO A 345 8.09 2.73 -3.67
C PRO A 345 7.16 3.77 -4.30
N LYS A 346 6.44 4.49 -3.44
CA LYS A 346 5.78 5.74 -3.83
C LYS A 346 6.85 6.76 -4.19
N LEU A 347 6.60 7.56 -5.22
CA LEU A 347 7.49 8.62 -5.64
C LEU A 347 7.58 9.68 -4.53
N ASP A 348 8.80 9.85 -4.01
CA ASP A 348 9.15 10.84 -3.00
C ASP A 348 10.22 11.82 -3.56
N GLY A 349 10.75 12.70 -2.72
CA GLY A 349 11.77 13.69 -3.12
C GLY A 349 13.10 13.09 -3.62
N SER A 350 13.33 11.78 -3.45
CA SER A 350 14.54 11.08 -3.94
C SER A 350 14.39 10.45 -5.33
N ASN A 351 13.20 10.51 -5.94
CA ASN A 351 12.91 9.98 -7.29
C ASN A 351 13.04 8.46 -7.45
N ARG A 352 12.80 7.67 -6.38
CA ARG A 352 12.82 6.20 -6.46
C ARG A 352 11.81 5.67 -7.50
N TYR A 353 12.22 4.63 -8.22
CA TYR A 353 11.44 3.94 -9.25
C TYR A 353 11.73 2.43 -9.23
N VAL A 354 10.87 1.63 -9.88
CA VAL A 354 11.13 0.20 -10.14
C VAL A 354 11.73 0.03 -11.53
N SER A 355 12.84 -0.70 -11.63
CA SER A 355 13.34 -1.28 -12.87
C SER A 355 12.59 -2.58 -13.14
N VAL A 356 11.88 -2.66 -14.26
CA VAL A 356 11.05 -3.82 -14.62
C VAL A 356 11.82 -4.71 -15.59
N MET A 357 12.40 -5.80 -15.06
CA MET A 357 13.23 -6.76 -15.79
C MET A 357 13.14 -8.19 -15.19
N PRO A 358 13.45 -9.28 -15.93
CA PRO A 358 13.09 -10.65 -15.52
C PRO A 358 13.89 -11.26 -14.36
N SER A 359 15.06 -10.73 -14.00
CA SER A 359 15.90 -11.29 -12.92
C SER A 359 16.41 -10.25 -11.92
N PRO A 360 15.54 -9.72 -11.05
CA PRO A 360 15.98 -9.03 -9.83
C PRO A 360 16.77 -9.97 -8.92
N GLU A 361 16.46 -11.28 -8.95
CA GLU A 361 17.05 -12.31 -8.09
C GLU A 361 18.57 -12.27 -7.99
N ASN A 362 19.31 -12.22 -9.09
CA ASN A 362 20.78 -12.39 -9.01
C ASN A 362 21.48 -11.15 -8.41
N ASP A 363 20.98 -9.95 -8.70
CA ASP A 363 21.46 -8.71 -8.10
C ASP A 363 20.99 -8.58 -6.63
N SER A 364 19.72 -8.89 -6.32
CA SER A 364 19.23 -8.98 -4.95
C SER A 364 19.98 -10.03 -4.12
N ARG A 365 20.33 -11.19 -4.68
CA ARG A 365 21.18 -12.21 -4.04
C ARG A 365 22.57 -11.67 -3.74
N ALA A 366 23.22 -10.99 -4.69
CA ALA A 366 24.54 -10.41 -4.49
C ALA A 366 24.54 -9.27 -3.45
N LYS A 367 23.56 -8.36 -3.52
CA LYS A 367 23.33 -7.29 -2.55
C LYS A 367 23.04 -7.86 -1.15
N LEU A 368 22.13 -8.83 -1.05
CA LEU A 368 21.80 -9.50 0.20
C LEU A 368 23.00 -10.26 0.79
N GLN A 369 23.82 -10.95 -0.02
CA GLN A 369 25.04 -11.60 0.48
C GLN A 369 26.04 -10.59 1.05
N ASN A 370 26.18 -9.41 0.44
CA ASN A 370 27.01 -8.33 0.98
C ASN A 370 26.42 -7.77 2.30
N VAL A 371 25.11 -7.57 2.37
CA VAL A 371 24.38 -7.17 3.59
C VAL A 371 24.55 -8.20 4.71
N LEU A 372 24.30 -9.48 4.44
CA LEU A 372 24.44 -10.61 5.36
C LEU A 372 25.91 -10.92 5.72
N LYS A 373 26.89 -10.22 5.12
CA LYS A 373 28.28 -10.22 5.56
C LYS A 373 28.57 -9.05 6.52
N ASN A 374 27.98 -7.89 6.26
CA ASN A 374 28.36 -6.63 6.91
C ASN A 374 27.45 -6.25 8.09
N ASP A 375 26.12 -6.33 7.95
CA ASP A 375 25.19 -6.02 9.04
C ASP A 375 24.89 -7.27 9.88
N ARG A 376 25.64 -7.42 10.98
CA ARG A 376 25.46 -8.50 11.97
C ARG A 376 24.26 -8.30 12.89
N HIS A 377 23.66 -7.11 12.93
CA HIS A 377 22.45 -6.85 13.70
C HIS A 377 21.22 -7.37 12.94
N PHE A 378 21.09 -7.02 11.66
CA PHE A 378 20.06 -7.56 10.77
C PHE A 378 20.05 -9.09 10.77
N GLN A 379 21.23 -9.72 10.62
CA GLN A 379 21.39 -11.19 10.71
C GLN A 379 20.82 -11.75 12.03
N LYS A 380 21.12 -11.11 13.16
CA LYS A 380 20.65 -11.56 14.49
C LYS A 380 19.12 -11.42 14.64
N LEU A 381 18.52 -10.37 14.08
CA LEU A 381 17.06 -10.19 14.09
C LEU A 381 16.35 -11.18 13.17
N ARG A 382 16.83 -11.34 11.93
CA ARG A 382 16.32 -12.32 10.96
C ARG A 382 16.32 -13.74 11.55
N ASN A 383 17.43 -14.14 12.18
CA ASN A 383 17.58 -15.47 12.77
C ASN A 383 16.75 -15.71 14.06
N LYS A 384 15.98 -14.73 14.58
CA LYS A 384 15.02 -14.97 15.68
C LYS A 384 13.77 -15.73 15.22
N PHE A 385 13.36 -15.54 13.97
CA PHE A 385 12.13 -16.14 13.43
C PHE A 385 12.39 -17.60 13.03
N LYS A 386 11.76 -18.53 13.74
CA LYS A 386 11.98 -19.98 13.56
C LYS A 386 11.58 -20.52 12.19
N ASN A 387 10.62 -19.86 11.53
CA ASN A 387 9.90 -20.38 10.36
C ASN A 387 9.90 -19.39 9.17
N LEU A 388 10.92 -18.54 9.01
CA LEU A 388 10.96 -17.64 7.84
C LEU A 388 10.93 -18.44 6.54
N LYS A 389 10.09 -17.99 5.59
CA LYS A 389 10.34 -18.27 4.17
C LYS A 389 11.66 -17.60 3.79
N THR A 390 12.68 -18.40 3.58
CA THR A 390 14.01 -17.97 3.13
C THR A 390 13.99 -17.79 1.63
N ASP A 391 13.74 -16.56 1.20
CA ASP A 391 13.73 -16.12 -0.20
C ASP A 391 14.70 -14.93 -0.32
N PRO A 392 15.67 -14.93 -1.26
CA PRO A 392 16.67 -13.88 -1.33
C PRO A 392 16.17 -12.47 -1.70
N ILE A 393 15.00 -12.35 -2.35
CA ILE A 393 14.40 -11.03 -2.62
C ILE A 393 13.59 -10.58 -1.41
N LEU A 394 12.81 -11.47 -0.79
CA LEU A 394 12.07 -11.18 0.44
C LEU A 394 13.02 -10.78 1.58
N ASP A 395 14.15 -11.47 1.73
CA ASP A 395 15.17 -11.13 2.73
C ASP A 395 15.93 -9.83 2.39
N PHE A 396 16.00 -9.44 1.11
CA PHE A 396 16.46 -8.10 0.71
C PHE A 396 15.43 -7.02 1.10
N LEU A 397 14.13 -7.24 0.84
CA LEU A 397 13.06 -6.33 1.30
C LEU A 397 13.01 -6.19 2.84
N ARG A 398 13.18 -7.30 3.58
CA ARG A 398 13.30 -7.29 5.04
C ARG A 398 14.46 -6.40 5.49
N TYR A 399 15.57 -6.36 4.74
CA TYR A 399 16.69 -5.46 5.01
C TYR A 399 16.39 -4.00 4.63
N GLU A 400 15.73 -3.73 3.51
CA GLU A 400 15.35 -2.36 3.13
C GLU A 400 14.38 -1.74 4.16
N LYS A 401 13.32 -2.48 4.54
CA LYS A 401 12.43 -2.10 5.64
C LYS A 401 13.20 -1.86 6.95
N TYR A 402 14.13 -2.76 7.29
CA TYR A 402 14.99 -2.58 8.47
C TYR A 402 15.88 -1.33 8.35
N SER A 403 16.41 -1.01 7.18
CA SER A 403 17.23 0.18 6.96
C SER A 403 16.42 1.49 7.07
N GLU A 404 15.17 1.50 6.61
CA GLU A 404 14.24 2.62 6.79
C GLU A 404 13.85 2.78 8.27
N VAL A 405 13.30 1.73 8.90
CA VAL A 405 12.89 1.76 10.31
C VAL A 405 14.08 2.04 11.24
N LYS A 406 15.30 1.60 10.92
CA LYS A 406 16.50 1.95 11.71
C LYS A 406 16.77 3.45 11.67
N LYS A 407 16.60 4.14 10.53
CA LYS A 407 16.75 5.60 10.46
C LYS A 407 15.71 6.31 11.31
N GLU A 408 14.47 5.80 11.34
CA GLU A 408 13.40 6.32 12.21
C GLU A 408 13.75 6.12 13.70
N VAL A 409 14.21 4.92 14.07
CA VAL A 409 14.66 4.58 15.43
C VAL A 409 15.86 5.42 15.87
N ASP A 410 16.86 5.62 15.01
CA ASP A 410 18.02 6.47 15.28
C ASP A 410 17.57 7.93 15.48
N THR A 411 16.72 8.46 14.59
CA THR A 411 16.16 9.82 14.66
C THR A 411 15.30 10.04 15.90
N HIS A 412 14.50 9.05 16.30
CA HIS A 412 13.73 9.08 17.55
C HIS A 412 14.67 9.07 18.77
N ASN A 413 15.73 8.27 18.72
CA ASN A 413 16.68 8.16 19.82
C ASN A 413 17.56 9.40 19.99
N GLU A 414 17.78 10.21 18.95
CA GLU A 414 18.33 11.56 19.10
C GLU A 414 17.41 12.48 19.92
N LYS A 415 16.08 12.42 19.69
CA LYS A 415 15.09 13.18 20.45
C LYS A 415 15.04 12.75 21.91
N PHE A 416 15.08 11.43 22.15
CA PHE A 416 15.22 10.86 23.50
C PHE A 416 16.50 11.38 24.19
N GLY A 417 17.63 11.41 23.48
CA GLY A 417 18.90 11.97 23.98
C GLY A 417 18.87 13.48 24.30
N LYS A 418 17.90 14.22 23.75
CA LYS A 418 17.63 15.65 24.04
C LYS A 418 16.55 15.86 25.10
N GLY A 419 15.86 14.80 25.53
CA GLY A 419 14.70 14.87 26.44
C GLY A 419 13.39 15.31 25.77
N GLU A 420 13.29 15.26 24.44
CA GLU A 420 12.09 15.63 23.66
C GLU A 420 11.00 14.53 23.67
N THR A 421 11.34 13.31 24.12
CA THR A 421 10.46 12.14 24.27
C THR A 421 10.99 11.27 25.40
N THR A 422 10.10 10.56 26.09
CA THR A 422 10.39 9.81 27.32
C THR A 422 10.62 8.31 27.11
N TYR A 423 10.53 7.79 25.89
CA TYR A 423 10.97 6.43 25.53
C TYR A 423 12.07 6.39 24.49
N LYS A 424 12.88 5.32 24.57
CA LYS A 424 13.85 4.91 23.57
C LYS A 424 13.22 3.86 22.64
N ALA A 425 13.34 4.08 21.35
CA ALA A 425 12.95 3.13 20.33
C ALA A 425 14.07 2.11 20.05
N GLU A 426 13.73 0.94 19.53
CA GLU A 426 14.68 -0.09 19.11
C GLU A 426 14.32 -0.71 17.76
N VAL A 427 15.32 -1.29 17.09
CA VAL A 427 15.10 -2.26 16.03
C VAL A 427 15.04 -3.64 16.65
N ASN A 428 13.93 -4.36 16.42
CA ASN A 428 13.67 -5.67 17.02
C ASN A 428 13.08 -6.64 15.97
N LYS A 429 12.47 -7.74 16.40
CA LYS A 429 11.95 -8.76 15.47
C LYS A 429 10.89 -8.18 14.51
N PHE A 430 10.02 -7.29 14.96
CA PHE A 430 8.96 -6.69 14.13
C PHE A 430 9.50 -5.74 13.05
N THR A 431 10.72 -5.24 13.22
CA THR A 431 11.45 -4.47 12.22
C THR A 431 11.74 -5.28 10.95
N VAL A 432 12.02 -6.59 11.08
CA VAL A 432 12.38 -7.48 9.94
C VAL A 432 11.23 -8.40 9.51
N ALA A 433 10.07 -8.35 10.16
CA ALA A 433 8.87 -9.12 9.80
C ALA A 433 8.19 -8.57 8.52
N SER A 434 7.60 -9.44 7.69
CA SER A 434 6.52 -9.05 6.76
C SER A 434 5.19 -8.82 7.52
N GLU A 435 4.14 -8.29 6.88
CA GLU A 435 2.87 -8.01 7.57
C GLU A 435 2.14 -9.27 8.04
N ASP A 436 2.28 -10.39 7.32
CA ASP A 436 1.78 -11.72 7.73
C ASP A 436 2.62 -12.37 8.86
N GLU A 437 3.79 -11.82 9.15
CA GLU A 437 4.67 -12.18 10.28
C GLU A 437 4.47 -11.25 11.51
N LEU A 438 3.65 -10.20 11.40
CA LEU A 438 3.32 -9.30 12.52
C LEU A 438 2.12 -9.80 13.35
N PRO A 439 2.11 -9.59 14.69
CA PRO A 439 0.93 -9.84 15.52
C PRO A 439 -0.25 -8.93 15.13
N PRO A 440 -1.39 -9.47 14.65
CA PRO A 440 -2.49 -8.64 14.17
C PRO A 440 -3.35 -8.14 15.34
N PHE A 441 -3.86 -6.90 15.20
CA PHE A 441 -4.68 -6.24 16.21
C PHE A 441 -6.17 -6.62 16.01
N THR A 442 -6.64 -7.61 16.76
CA THR A 442 -7.92 -8.30 16.55
C THR A 442 -8.87 -8.31 17.75
N LEU A 443 -8.67 -7.45 18.76
CA LEU A 443 -9.65 -7.30 19.84
C LEU A 443 -10.96 -6.73 19.26
N LYS A 444 -12.03 -7.50 19.34
CA LYS A 444 -13.33 -7.12 18.78
C LYS A 444 -14.10 -6.25 19.77
N MET A 445 -14.66 -5.16 19.27
CA MET A 445 -15.41 -4.20 20.08
C MET A 445 -16.90 -4.57 20.15
N PRO A 446 -17.52 -4.62 21.34
CA PRO A 446 -18.94 -4.91 21.46
C PRO A 446 -19.81 -3.85 20.76
N PRO A 447 -20.97 -4.22 20.18
CA PRO A 447 -21.83 -3.29 19.47
C PRO A 447 -22.39 -2.20 20.39
N SER A 448 -22.51 -0.97 19.87
CA SER A 448 -22.79 0.25 20.62
C SER A 448 -24.10 0.28 21.43
N SER A 449 -24.99 -0.69 21.23
CA SER A 449 -26.21 -0.90 22.02
C SER A 449 -25.96 -1.61 23.37
N THR A 450 -24.82 -2.27 23.55
CA THR A 450 -24.50 -3.05 24.77
C THR A 450 -23.83 -2.21 25.87
N VAL A 451 -24.53 -1.18 26.34
CA VAL A 451 -24.15 -0.46 27.57
C VAL A 451 -24.42 -1.36 28.79
N PHE A 452 -23.36 -1.94 29.34
CA PHE A 452 -23.41 -2.75 30.56
C PHE A 452 -22.63 -2.10 31.71
N ILE A 453 -23.06 -0.91 32.14
CA ILE A 453 -22.81 -0.49 33.52
C ILE A 453 -23.70 -1.36 34.43
N LYS A 454 -23.18 -2.53 34.82
CA LYS A 454 -23.71 -3.23 35.99
C LYS A 454 -23.22 -2.50 37.22
N ASP A 455 -24.11 -1.69 37.81
CA ASP A 455 -23.98 -1.22 39.19
C ASP A 455 -23.70 -2.43 40.09
N SER A 456 -22.45 -2.56 40.54
CA SER A 456 -21.86 -3.83 41.00
C SER A 456 -22.16 -4.11 42.48
N GLY A 457 -23.40 -3.83 42.87
CA GLY A 457 -23.92 -4.01 44.21
C GLY A 457 -23.87 -2.73 45.05
N LYS A 458 -24.63 -2.74 46.15
CA LYS A 458 -24.71 -1.64 47.13
C LYS A 458 -23.30 -1.13 47.45
N ARG A 459 -23.08 0.19 47.29
CA ARG A 459 -21.93 0.88 47.89
C ARG A 459 -21.75 0.39 49.33
N GLN A 460 -20.68 -0.36 49.57
CA GLN A 460 -20.22 -0.57 50.93
C GLN A 460 -19.90 0.83 51.46
N LYS A 461 -20.41 1.20 52.65
CA LYS A 461 -20.06 2.50 53.24
C LYS A 461 -18.54 2.56 53.33
N ARG A 462 -17.95 3.60 52.74
CA ARG A 462 -16.56 3.95 52.99
C ARG A 462 -16.48 4.29 54.48
N ASP A 463 -15.71 3.53 55.25
CA ASP A 463 -15.36 3.97 56.60
C ASP A 463 -14.41 5.17 56.44
N GLU A 464 -14.92 6.37 56.72
CA GLU A 464 -14.22 7.64 56.47
C GLU A 464 -13.03 7.88 57.43
N ASN A 465 -12.75 6.91 58.32
CA ASN A 465 -11.72 6.93 59.36
C ASN A 465 -10.47 6.08 59.05
N SER A 466 -10.30 5.54 57.84
CA SER A 466 -9.06 4.87 57.42
C SER A 466 -8.24 5.70 56.42
N THR A 467 -7.75 6.85 56.88
CA THR A 467 -6.70 7.63 56.19
C THR A 467 -5.32 6.97 56.33
N SER A 468 -5.20 5.69 55.98
CA SER A 468 -3.92 5.13 55.58
C SER A 468 -3.59 5.65 54.17
N SER A 469 -2.36 6.10 53.97
CA SER A 469 -1.88 6.54 52.66
C SER A 469 -1.77 5.33 51.73
N LEU A 470 -2.81 5.10 50.91
CA LEU A 470 -2.79 4.12 49.84
C LEU A 470 -1.61 4.41 48.91
N SER A 471 -0.72 3.44 48.72
CA SER A 471 0.49 3.59 47.90
C SER A 471 0.19 4.22 46.54
N ASP A 472 0.94 5.24 46.13
CA ASP A 472 0.79 5.90 44.83
C ASP A 472 1.31 5.03 43.66
N SER A 473 1.87 3.86 43.96
CA SER A 473 2.27 2.84 42.99
C SER A 473 1.81 1.43 43.38
N VAL A 474 1.66 0.57 42.36
CA VAL A 474 1.30 -0.84 42.44
C VAL A 474 2.10 -1.62 41.39
N ASP A 475 2.63 -2.79 41.72
CA ASP A 475 3.32 -3.67 40.76
C ASP A 475 3.05 -5.15 41.04
N TRP A 476 2.33 -5.80 40.12
CA TRP A 476 2.00 -7.22 40.16
C TRP A 476 2.94 -8.10 39.33
N ARG A 477 3.98 -7.56 38.68
CA ARG A 477 4.92 -8.36 37.86
C ARG A 477 5.45 -9.62 38.57
N PRO A 478 5.81 -9.62 39.88
CA PRO A 478 6.20 -10.83 40.61
C PRO A 478 5.12 -11.94 40.67
N PHE A 479 3.85 -11.57 40.48
CA PHE A 479 2.68 -12.45 40.49
C PHE A 479 2.24 -12.89 39.08
N MET A 480 2.93 -12.46 38.02
CA MET A 480 2.63 -12.91 36.66
C MET A 480 3.40 -14.19 36.30
N LYS A 481 2.99 -14.85 35.21
CA LYS A 481 3.75 -15.91 34.54
C LYS A 481 4.76 -15.33 33.55
N PRO A 482 5.72 -16.12 33.01
CA PRO A 482 6.52 -15.69 31.85
C PRO A 482 5.64 -15.17 30.71
N ILE A 483 6.17 -14.28 29.87
CA ILE A 483 5.43 -13.75 28.71
C ILE A 483 5.54 -14.74 27.55
N LEU A 484 4.37 -15.07 27.00
CA LEU A 484 4.22 -15.84 25.77
C LEU A 484 4.22 -14.89 24.56
N ASP A 485 4.57 -15.44 23.41
CA ASP A 485 4.43 -14.78 22.12
C ASP A 485 3.14 -15.27 21.44
N GLN A 486 2.33 -14.37 20.91
CA GLN A 486 1.18 -14.71 20.08
C GLN A 486 1.55 -15.00 18.62
N GLU A 487 2.79 -14.69 18.22
CA GLU A 487 3.25 -14.78 16.82
C GLU A 487 2.25 -14.04 15.89
N SER A 488 1.92 -14.56 14.71
CA SER A 488 0.92 -13.95 13.81
C SER A 488 -0.55 -14.30 14.13
N CYS A 489 -0.81 -15.03 15.23
CA CYS A 489 -2.19 -15.29 15.68
C CYS A 489 -2.81 -14.03 16.30
N GLY A 490 -3.99 -13.61 15.83
CA GLY A 490 -4.82 -12.59 16.46
C GLY A 490 -5.53 -13.09 17.74
N GLY A 491 -4.79 -13.76 18.61
CA GLY A 491 -5.26 -14.33 19.86
C GLY A 491 -5.17 -13.38 21.07
N CYS A 492 -4.78 -12.11 20.87
CA CYS A 492 -4.45 -11.17 21.95
C CYS A 492 -5.48 -11.13 23.09
N TRP A 493 -6.78 -11.20 22.75
CA TRP A 493 -7.89 -11.25 23.71
C TRP A 493 -7.78 -12.43 24.68
N ALA A 494 -7.36 -13.61 24.21
CA ALA A 494 -7.18 -14.81 25.01
C ALA A 494 -5.92 -14.72 25.90
N PHE A 495 -4.81 -14.21 25.35
CA PHE A 495 -3.58 -13.95 26.11
C PHE A 495 -3.82 -12.94 27.25
N ALA A 496 -4.57 -11.86 27.00
CA ALA A 496 -4.92 -10.87 28.01
C ALA A 496 -5.84 -11.45 29.09
N MET A 497 -6.89 -12.18 28.69
CA MET A 497 -7.84 -12.81 29.62
C MET A 497 -7.16 -13.84 30.54
N LEU A 498 -6.31 -14.70 29.99
CA LEU A 498 -5.60 -15.71 30.80
C LEU A 498 -4.47 -15.09 31.62
N GLY A 499 -3.70 -14.15 31.07
CA GLY A 499 -2.65 -13.46 31.84
C GLY A 499 -3.20 -12.72 33.06
N MET A 500 -4.36 -12.06 32.92
CA MET A 500 -5.10 -11.46 34.04
C MET A 500 -5.55 -12.51 35.06
N LEU A 501 -6.12 -13.64 34.59
CA LEU A 501 -6.61 -14.72 35.43
C LEU A 501 -5.48 -15.42 36.21
N GLU A 502 -4.34 -15.71 35.57
CA GLU A 502 -3.15 -16.31 36.19
C GLU A 502 -2.62 -15.43 37.32
N GLY A 503 -2.48 -14.12 37.07
CA GLY A 503 -2.04 -13.16 38.07
C GLY A 503 -3.00 -13.08 39.25
N PHE A 504 -4.30 -12.97 38.97
CA PHE A 504 -5.34 -12.98 40.01
C PHE A 504 -5.28 -14.26 40.88
N LEU A 505 -5.08 -15.43 40.28
CA LEU A 505 -4.99 -16.71 40.99
C LEU A 505 -3.71 -16.85 41.82
N LYS A 506 -2.56 -16.37 41.34
CA LYS A 506 -1.30 -16.34 42.10
C LYS A 506 -1.32 -15.33 43.26
N ILE A 507 -2.14 -14.28 43.18
CA ILE A 507 -2.35 -13.32 44.28
C ILE A 507 -3.30 -13.87 45.35
N ASN A 508 -4.42 -14.50 44.96
CA ASN A 508 -5.55 -14.76 45.87
C ASN A 508 -5.71 -16.22 46.32
N GLU A 509 -5.16 -17.21 45.60
CA GLU A 509 -5.49 -18.63 45.80
C GLU A 509 -4.23 -19.50 45.97
N LYS A 510 -3.79 -20.17 44.90
CA LYS A 510 -2.58 -21.00 44.85
C LYS A 510 -1.95 -20.85 43.47
N ASP A 511 -0.63 -20.77 43.42
CA ASP A 511 0.08 -20.73 42.14
C ASP A 511 -0.12 -22.04 41.35
N LEU A 512 -0.48 -21.89 40.06
CA LEU A 512 -0.79 -22.99 39.14
C LEU A 512 0.31 -23.14 38.07
N SER A 513 0.30 -24.23 37.31
CA SER A 513 0.99 -24.23 36.01
C SER A 513 0.35 -23.19 35.07
N PRO A 514 1.07 -22.64 34.07
CA PRO A 514 0.47 -21.74 33.10
C PRO A 514 -0.73 -22.35 32.38
N LEU A 515 -1.75 -21.55 32.10
CA LEU A 515 -3.01 -21.98 31.48
C LEU A 515 -2.87 -22.08 29.95
N SER A 516 -3.56 -23.03 29.32
CA SER A 516 -3.53 -23.14 27.86
C SER A 516 -4.31 -22.01 27.17
N VAL A 517 -3.57 -21.11 26.51
CA VAL A 517 -4.14 -20.12 25.59
C VAL A 517 -4.77 -20.81 24.38
N GLN A 518 -4.16 -21.88 23.87
CA GLN A 518 -4.66 -22.63 22.73
C GLN A 518 -6.04 -23.25 23.00
N GLN A 519 -6.26 -23.81 24.18
CA GLN A 519 -7.58 -24.34 24.55
C GLN A 519 -8.64 -23.23 24.56
N LEU A 520 -8.31 -22.01 25.01
CA LEU A 520 -9.26 -20.89 24.95
C LEU A 520 -9.52 -20.45 23.49
N LEU A 521 -8.48 -20.43 22.64
CA LEU A 521 -8.62 -20.10 21.22
C LEU A 521 -9.44 -21.14 20.43
N ASP A 522 -9.35 -22.43 20.76
CA ASP A 522 -10.02 -23.52 20.02
C ASP A 522 -11.41 -23.85 20.57
N CYS A 523 -11.64 -23.70 21.87
CA CYS A 523 -12.90 -24.08 22.52
C CYS A 523 -13.92 -22.94 22.66
N ASP A 524 -13.49 -21.68 22.76
CA ASP A 524 -14.39 -20.53 22.87
C ASP A 524 -14.83 -20.07 21.47
N ARG A 525 -15.68 -20.89 20.83
CA ARG A 525 -16.17 -20.69 19.44
C ARG A 525 -17.69 -20.67 19.31
N ALA A 526 -18.42 -21.11 20.32
CA ALA A 526 -19.88 -21.09 20.30
C ALA A 526 -20.41 -19.65 20.43
N THR A 527 -21.51 -19.33 19.75
CA THR A 527 -22.22 -18.07 19.97
C THR A 527 -22.75 -18.01 21.40
N ASP A 528 -22.26 -17.04 22.17
CA ASP A 528 -22.69 -16.82 23.55
C ASP A 528 -24.15 -16.33 23.58
N SER A 529 -25.01 -17.13 24.20
CA SER A 529 -26.46 -16.89 24.26
C SER A 529 -26.87 -15.66 25.08
N LYS A 530 -25.95 -15.07 25.87
CA LYS A 530 -26.19 -13.82 26.60
C LYS A 530 -25.90 -12.57 25.73
N TYR A 531 -24.99 -12.65 24.77
CA TYR A 531 -24.56 -11.49 23.97
C TYR A 531 -24.87 -11.59 22.47
N GLY A 532 -25.15 -12.77 21.93
CA GLY A 532 -25.28 -13.00 20.49
C GLY A 532 -23.96 -12.90 19.73
N LEU A 533 -22.82 -13.11 20.41
CA LEU A 533 -21.47 -12.94 19.87
C LEU A 533 -20.66 -14.23 20.04
N ALA A 534 -19.76 -14.53 19.10
CA ALA A 534 -18.81 -15.63 19.18
C ALA A 534 -17.36 -15.11 19.13
N ASN A 535 -16.46 -15.82 19.80
CA ASN A 535 -15.01 -15.62 19.66
C ASN A 535 -14.47 -16.45 18.49
N GLY A 536 -13.39 -15.96 17.86
CA GLY A 536 -12.87 -16.50 16.59
C GLY A 536 -11.48 -17.14 16.69
N GLY A 537 -10.97 -17.40 17.89
CA GLY A 537 -9.57 -17.80 18.07
C GLY A 537 -8.63 -16.69 17.60
N CYS A 538 -7.73 -17.01 16.67
CA CYS A 538 -6.83 -16.08 16.00
C CYS A 538 -7.56 -15.04 15.12
N ASP A 539 -8.81 -15.25 14.73
CA ASP A 539 -9.62 -14.26 14.02
C ASP A 539 -10.18 -13.16 14.95
N GLY A 540 -9.73 -13.10 16.21
CA GLY A 540 -10.14 -12.11 17.20
C GLY A 540 -11.36 -12.49 18.03
N GLY A 541 -11.55 -11.80 19.15
CA GLY A 541 -12.57 -12.13 20.15
C GLY A 541 -12.85 -10.98 21.11
N TYR A 542 -13.73 -11.23 22.07
CA TYR A 542 -14.33 -10.30 23.02
C TYR A 542 -14.12 -10.77 24.46
N PHE A 543 -13.79 -9.84 25.37
CA PHE A 543 -13.59 -10.16 26.78
C PHE A 543 -14.85 -10.69 27.48
N GLN A 544 -16.04 -10.17 27.14
CA GLN A 544 -17.28 -10.55 27.82
C GLN A 544 -17.75 -11.98 27.47
N VAL A 545 -17.42 -12.47 26.26
CA VAL A 545 -17.63 -13.86 25.82
C VAL A 545 -16.62 -14.77 26.53
N ALA A 546 -15.33 -14.44 26.45
CA ALA A 546 -14.26 -15.19 27.12
C ALA A 546 -14.48 -15.32 28.64
N SER A 547 -14.97 -14.26 29.28
CA SER A 547 -15.31 -14.26 30.72
C SER A 547 -16.49 -15.19 31.05
N ASN A 548 -17.44 -15.38 30.13
CA ASN A 548 -18.53 -16.34 30.30
C ASN A 548 -18.06 -17.78 30.01
N PHE A 549 -17.18 -17.97 29.03
CA PHE A 549 -16.51 -19.26 28.81
C PHE A 549 -15.72 -19.70 30.06
N LEU A 550 -14.80 -18.85 30.56
CA LEU A 550 -13.95 -19.11 31.72
C LEU A 550 -14.71 -19.22 33.06
N LYS A 551 -15.96 -18.74 33.11
CA LYS A 551 -16.89 -18.95 34.23
C LYS A 551 -17.54 -20.33 34.19
N ASN A 552 -17.82 -20.85 33.01
CA ASN A 552 -18.60 -22.07 32.85
C ASN A 552 -17.71 -23.32 32.66
N ASN A 553 -16.59 -23.18 31.96
CA ASN A 553 -15.63 -24.23 31.66
C ASN A 553 -14.41 -24.18 32.60
N PHE A 554 -13.55 -25.18 32.50
CA PHE A 554 -12.24 -25.22 33.15
C PHE A 554 -11.15 -25.20 32.07
N VAL A 555 -9.94 -24.75 32.44
CA VAL A 555 -8.78 -24.68 31.54
C VAL A 555 -7.68 -25.64 32.01
N THR A 556 -7.05 -26.32 31.04
CA THR A 556 -5.90 -27.22 31.21
C THR A 556 -4.56 -26.46 31.22
N SER A 557 -3.44 -27.15 31.43
CA SER A 557 -2.12 -26.50 31.39
C SER A 557 -1.65 -26.24 29.96
N GLY A 558 -0.82 -25.21 29.78
CA GLY A 558 -0.11 -24.95 28.52
C GLY A 558 0.89 -26.05 28.14
N SER A 559 1.19 -27.00 29.04
CA SER A 559 1.95 -28.22 28.73
C SER A 559 1.06 -29.36 28.22
N ASP A 560 -0.18 -29.49 28.69
CA ASP A 560 -1.14 -30.51 28.23
C ASP A 560 -1.78 -30.13 26.88
N TYR A 561 -1.89 -28.83 26.61
CA TYR A 561 -2.39 -28.28 25.35
C TYR A 561 -1.52 -27.08 24.92
N PRO A 562 -0.38 -27.31 24.25
CA PRO A 562 0.56 -26.27 23.82
C PRO A 562 -0.03 -25.27 22.81
N PHE A 563 0.57 -24.08 22.76
CA PHE A 563 0.26 -23.06 21.75
C PHE A 563 0.85 -23.41 20.38
N THR A 564 0.03 -23.28 19.33
CA THR A 564 0.39 -23.62 17.94
C THR A 564 0.20 -22.47 16.96
N GLY A 565 -0.26 -21.30 17.43
CA GLY A 565 -0.59 -20.13 16.59
C GLY A 565 -1.71 -20.35 15.57
N SER A 566 -2.32 -21.54 15.55
CA SER A 566 -3.19 -22.01 14.48
C SER A 566 -4.56 -22.39 15.03
N SER A 567 -5.63 -21.78 14.53
CA SER A 567 -6.98 -21.99 15.07
C SER A 567 -8.09 -21.87 14.00
N GLY A 568 -7.86 -22.40 12.80
CA GLY A 568 -8.83 -22.33 11.69
C GLY A 568 -10.10 -23.17 11.92
N PRO A 569 -11.06 -23.21 10.97
CA PRO A 569 -12.33 -23.94 11.14
C PRO A 569 -12.22 -25.44 11.44
N SER A 570 -11.04 -26.03 11.25
CA SER A 570 -10.71 -27.43 11.53
C SER A 570 -9.98 -27.67 12.87
N SER A 571 -9.68 -26.63 13.67
CA SER A 571 -9.06 -26.78 15.00
C SER A 571 -10.08 -27.29 16.03
N ALA A 572 -10.26 -28.60 16.12
CA ALA A 572 -11.18 -29.23 17.05
C ALA A 572 -10.71 -29.05 18.50
N CYS A 573 -11.53 -28.39 19.32
CA CYS A 573 -11.35 -28.25 20.76
C CYS A 573 -11.10 -29.61 21.44
N ILE A 574 -9.88 -29.81 21.97
CA ILE A 574 -9.55 -31.05 22.71
C ILE A 574 -10.22 -31.01 24.09
N THR A 575 -11.03 -32.03 24.36
CA THR A 575 -11.78 -32.21 25.61
C THR A 575 -11.25 -33.41 26.40
N GLY A 576 -11.59 -33.49 27.69
CA GLY A 576 -11.17 -34.59 28.58
C GLY A 576 -9.75 -34.48 29.16
N LEU A 577 -9.01 -33.41 28.82
CA LEU A 577 -7.69 -33.12 29.40
C LEU A 577 -7.77 -32.77 30.90
N PRO A 578 -6.69 -32.99 31.70
CA PRO A 578 -6.65 -32.62 33.11
C PRO A 578 -6.89 -31.12 33.32
N PHE A 579 -7.88 -30.77 34.13
CA PHE A 579 -8.21 -29.38 34.44
C PHE A 579 -7.40 -28.86 35.62
N ILE A 580 -6.80 -27.67 35.49
CA ILE A 580 -6.01 -27.04 36.56
C ILE A 580 -6.58 -25.70 37.05
N SER A 581 -7.36 -24.98 36.22
CA SER A 581 -8.02 -23.77 36.69
C SER A 581 -9.13 -24.11 37.70
N PRO A 582 -9.33 -23.33 38.77
CA PRO A 582 -10.52 -23.46 39.61
C PRO A 582 -11.73 -22.83 38.90
N LYS A 583 -12.94 -23.03 39.45
CA LYS A 583 -14.15 -22.44 38.86
C LYS A 583 -14.35 -20.99 39.33
N ILE A 584 -14.17 -20.05 38.39
CA ILE A 584 -14.45 -18.63 38.60
C ILE A 584 -15.97 -18.41 38.52
N ILE A 585 -16.55 -17.67 39.46
CA ILE A 585 -18.01 -17.41 39.45
C ILE A 585 -18.35 -16.00 38.96
N THR A 586 -17.42 -15.05 39.08
CA THR A 586 -17.64 -13.64 38.72
C THR A 586 -16.39 -13.01 38.12
N PHE A 587 -16.55 -12.48 36.91
CA PHE A 587 -15.71 -11.42 36.34
C PHE A 587 -16.50 -10.11 36.37
N ASP A 588 -15.82 -9.00 36.55
CA ASP A 588 -16.28 -7.67 36.11
C ASP A 588 -15.84 -7.49 34.66
N THR A 589 -16.77 -7.09 33.79
CA THR A 589 -16.53 -6.82 32.37
C THR A 589 -17.38 -5.64 31.95
N GLY A 590 -16.78 -4.61 31.36
CA GLY A 590 -17.51 -3.42 30.94
C GLY A 590 -16.87 -2.73 29.75
N TYR A 591 -17.69 -1.94 29.06
CA TYR A 591 -17.30 -1.10 27.92
C TYR A 591 -18.00 0.26 28.03
N VAL A 592 -17.26 1.34 27.74
CA VAL A 592 -17.77 2.72 27.69
C VAL A 592 -17.63 3.25 26.26
N SER A 593 -18.76 3.67 25.68
CA SER A 593 -18.83 4.14 24.29
C SER A 593 -18.18 5.51 24.11
N MET A 594 -17.56 5.74 22.94
CA MET A 594 -17.08 7.05 22.48
C MET A 594 -18.07 8.20 22.76
N SER A 595 -19.37 7.96 22.58
CA SER A 595 -20.43 8.96 22.76
C SER A 595 -20.70 9.37 24.22
N GLN A 596 -20.02 8.76 25.19
CA GLN A 596 -20.22 8.98 26.62
C GLN A 596 -19.01 9.67 27.29
N ILE A 597 -17.99 10.07 26.51
CA ILE A 597 -16.68 10.47 27.03
C ILE A 597 -16.46 11.99 26.94
N ASN A 598 -16.10 12.58 28.07
CA ASN A 598 -15.60 13.95 28.23
C ASN A 598 -14.47 13.99 29.29
N ASN A 599 -13.83 15.13 29.51
CA ASN A 599 -12.68 15.22 30.43
C ASN A 599 -13.02 14.74 31.85
N ASP A 600 -14.18 15.15 32.38
CA ASP A 600 -14.67 14.73 33.70
C ASP A 600 -14.94 13.23 33.81
N SER A 601 -15.31 12.56 32.71
CA SER A 601 -15.46 11.11 32.68
C SER A 601 -14.10 10.42 32.61
N ILE A 602 -13.13 10.95 31.87
CA ILE A 602 -11.78 10.37 31.78
C ILE A 602 -11.12 10.31 33.16
N VAL A 603 -11.19 11.37 33.96
CA VAL A 603 -10.66 11.38 35.35
C VAL A 603 -11.33 10.32 36.23
N LYS A 604 -12.64 10.07 36.05
CA LYS A 604 -13.38 9.04 36.79
C LYS A 604 -13.02 7.63 36.33
N LEU A 605 -12.81 7.42 35.04
CA LEU A 605 -12.41 6.14 34.45
C LEU A 605 -10.95 5.79 34.77
N GLU A 606 -10.05 6.77 34.78
CA GLU A 606 -8.68 6.63 35.27
C GLU A 606 -8.68 6.17 36.74
N LYS A 607 -9.53 6.79 37.58
CA LYS A 607 -9.63 6.45 39.01
C LYS A 607 -10.31 5.09 39.27
N ASP A 608 -11.31 4.71 38.48
CA ASP A 608 -11.87 3.35 38.51
C ASP A 608 -10.81 2.31 38.09
N MET A 609 -9.99 2.62 37.08
CA MET A 609 -8.90 1.73 36.64
C MET A 609 -7.80 1.59 37.70
N GLU A 610 -7.42 2.68 38.39
CA GLU A 610 -6.58 2.59 39.59
C GLU A 610 -7.17 1.62 40.63
N ASP A 611 -8.44 1.83 40.99
CA ASP A 611 -9.09 1.08 42.06
C ASP A 611 -9.38 -0.37 41.64
N ARG A 612 -9.35 -0.69 40.34
CA ARG A 612 -9.27 -2.07 39.81
C ARG A 612 -7.86 -2.64 39.95
N VAL A 613 -6.84 -1.96 39.44
CA VAL A 613 -5.46 -2.44 39.45
C VAL A 613 -4.93 -2.63 40.88
N ARG A 614 -5.39 -1.81 41.85
CA ARG A 614 -5.13 -2.00 43.29
C ARG A 614 -5.63 -3.33 43.86
N LYS A 615 -6.52 -4.06 43.17
CA LYS A 615 -7.07 -5.37 43.57
C LYS A 615 -6.42 -6.57 42.83
N GLY A 616 -5.60 -6.30 41.83
CA GLY A 616 -4.96 -7.31 40.96
C GLY A 616 -4.94 -6.86 39.49
N PRO A 617 -4.30 -7.63 38.59
CA PRO A 617 -4.22 -7.32 37.17
C PRO A 617 -5.59 -7.12 36.50
N VAL A 618 -5.61 -6.36 35.40
CA VAL A 618 -6.83 -6.07 34.61
C VAL A 618 -6.53 -6.30 33.12
N ALA A 619 -7.31 -7.13 32.44
CA ALA A 619 -7.25 -7.23 30.98
C ALA A 619 -7.96 -6.01 30.39
N VAL A 620 -7.32 -5.30 29.46
CA VAL A 620 -7.84 -4.05 28.87
C VAL A 620 -7.67 -4.00 27.35
N GLY A 621 -8.56 -3.27 26.69
CA GLY A 621 -8.42 -2.92 25.29
C GLY A 621 -7.48 -1.73 25.11
N LEU A 622 -6.53 -1.85 24.18
CA LEU A 622 -5.55 -0.83 23.84
C LEU A 622 -5.80 -0.34 22.41
N ALA A 623 -5.69 0.97 22.22
CA ALA A 623 -5.62 1.57 20.89
C ALA A 623 -4.15 1.60 20.41
N THR A 624 -3.76 0.59 19.64
CA THR A 624 -2.38 0.40 19.17
C THR A 624 -2.18 0.95 17.76
N ALA A 625 -1.03 1.58 17.52
CA ALA A 625 -0.52 1.93 16.19
C ALA A 625 0.78 1.17 15.90
N SER A 626 1.13 1.04 14.62
CA SER A 626 2.33 0.32 14.15
C SER A 626 3.63 0.83 14.77
N ALA A 627 3.74 2.13 15.05
CA ALA A 627 4.90 2.74 15.73
C ALA A 627 5.20 2.14 17.11
N MET A 628 4.22 1.49 17.76
CA MET A 628 4.40 0.84 19.06
C MET A 628 5.23 -0.46 18.98
N PHE A 629 5.35 -1.09 17.81
CA PHE A 629 6.23 -2.26 17.61
C PHE A 629 7.72 -1.92 17.81
N SER A 630 8.12 -0.66 17.64
CA SER A 630 9.49 -0.18 17.81
C SER A 630 9.81 0.31 19.23
N TYR A 631 8.93 0.13 20.22
CA TYR A 631 9.23 0.48 21.62
C TYR A 631 10.26 -0.49 22.21
N GLY A 632 11.32 0.06 22.82
CA GLY A 632 12.34 -0.73 23.55
C GLY A 632 12.35 -0.50 25.06
N SER A 633 12.37 0.76 25.51
CA SER A 633 12.43 1.08 26.95
C SER A 633 12.07 2.53 27.26
N GLY A 634 11.82 2.86 28.53
CA GLY A 634 11.41 4.20 28.97
C GLY A 634 9.90 4.31 29.13
N ILE A 635 9.36 5.53 29.11
CA ILE A 635 7.92 5.79 29.23
C ILE A 635 7.36 6.12 27.83
N TYR A 636 6.47 5.28 27.31
CA TYR A 636 5.90 5.47 25.97
C TYR A 636 4.91 6.65 25.94
N ASP A 637 5.37 7.77 25.39
CA ASP A 637 4.58 8.96 25.04
C ASP A 637 4.28 9.06 23.54
N GLY A 638 4.53 7.97 22.79
CA GLY A 638 4.34 7.88 21.35
C GLY A 638 2.87 7.76 20.90
N GLN A 639 2.69 7.63 19.58
CA GLN A 639 1.37 7.65 18.95
C GLN A 639 0.52 6.41 19.25
N CYS A 640 -0.61 6.60 19.94
CA CYS A 640 -1.68 5.61 20.05
C CYS A 640 -2.44 5.42 18.71
N GLY A 641 -3.16 4.30 18.60
CA GLY A 641 -4.16 4.08 17.54
C GLY A 641 -5.39 4.99 17.67
N SER A 642 -6.18 5.10 16.60
CA SER A 642 -7.42 5.90 16.56
C SER A 642 -8.63 5.19 17.16
N SER A 643 -8.55 3.89 17.38
CA SER A 643 -9.58 3.05 18.00
C SER A 643 -8.93 1.88 18.75
N ILE A 644 -9.65 1.32 19.74
CA ILE A 644 -9.24 0.08 20.41
C ILE A 644 -9.23 -1.06 19.40
N ASN A 645 -8.10 -1.76 19.32
CA ASN A 645 -7.86 -2.85 18.36
C ASN A 645 -7.00 -3.99 18.95
N HIS A 646 -6.26 -3.77 20.03
CA HIS A 646 -5.40 -4.76 20.68
C HIS A 646 -5.84 -5.05 22.11
N ALA A 647 -5.37 -6.15 22.69
CA ALA A 647 -5.65 -6.54 24.07
C ALA A 647 -4.35 -6.76 24.86
N VAL A 648 -4.30 -6.18 26.06
CA VAL A 648 -3.13 -6.23 26.96
C VAL A 648 -3.58 -6.39 28.42
N VAL A 649 -2.64 -6.54 29.35
CA VAL A 649 -2.96 -6.60 30.79
C VAL A 649 -2.27 -5.44 31.52
N ILE A 650 -3.03 -4.61 32.24
CA ILE A 650 -2.44 -3.69 33.21
C ILE A 650 -2.03 -4.51 34.43
N VAL A 651 -0.73 -4.51 34.74
CA VAL A 651 -0.13 -5.22 35.88
C VAL A 651 0.41 -4.28 36.94
N GLY A 652 0.27 -2.97 36.79
CA GLY A 652 0.70 -1.98 37.79
C GLY A 652 0.61 -0.54 37.31
N PHE A 653 1.02 0.40 38.15
CA PHE A 653 1.16 1.82 37.84
C PHE A 653 2.08 2.55 38.82
N THR A 654 2.46 3.76 38.43
CA THR A 654 3.01 4.83 39.27
C THR A 654 2.16 6.10 39.05
N PRO A 655 2.55 7.28 39.58
CA PRO A 655 1.98 8.55 39.13
C PRO A 655 2.23 8.82 37.64
N ASP A 656 3.37 8.40 37.09
CA ASP A 656 3.87 8.80 35.77
C ASP A 656 3.58 7.80 34.64
N TYR A 657 3.33 6.52 34.94
CA TYR A 657 3.06 5.50 33.93
C TYR A 657 2.19 4.33 34.42
N TRP A 658 1.51 3.68 33.46
CA TRP A 658 0.89 2.36 33.63
C TRP A 658 1.88 1.27 33.22
N ILE A 659 1.95 0.17 33.99
CA ILE A 659 2.75 -1.00 33.65
C ILE A 659 1.86 -1.96 32.85
N ILE A 660 2.11 -2.06 31.55
CA ILE A 660 1.35 -2.87 30.60
C ILE A 660 2.15 -4.14 30.28
N ARG A 661 1.56 -5.32 30.48
CA ARG A 661 2.06 -6.61 29.99
C ARG A 661 1.44 -6.89 28.61
N ASN A 662 2.29 -7.16 27.63
CA ASN A 662 1.89 -7.47 26.25
C ASN A 662 2.01 -8.98 25.95
N SER A 663 1.53 -9.41 24.78
CA SER A 663 1.58 -10.79 24.26
C SER A 663 2.54 -10.95 23.08
N TRP A 664 3.56 -10.10 22.99
CA TRP A 664 4.52 -10.02 21.88
C TRP A 664 5.87 -10.69 22.20
N GLY A 665 5.87 -11.66 23.12
CA GLY A 665 7.09 -12.32 23.61
C GLY A 665 7.91 -11.49 24.60
N ALA A 666 8.80 -12.14 25.34
CA ALA A 666 9.65 -11.49 26.34
C ALA A 666 10.86 -10.72 25.75
N ASP A 667 11.08 -10.79 24.44
CA ASP A 667 12.19 -10.15 23.72
C ASP A 667 11.78 -8.87 22.95
N PHE A 668 10.62 -8.31 23.30
CA PHE A 668 10.11 -7.01 22.90
C PHE A 668 10.04 -6.09 24.13
N GLY A 669 10.48 -4.85 24.02
CA GLY A 669 10.32 -3.85 25.08
C GLY A 669 11.01 -4.23 26.40
N GLU A 670 10.40 -3.84 27.53
CA GLU A 670 10.96 -4.09 28.87
C GLU A 670 10.54 -5.48 29.36
N GLU A 671 11.22 -6.52 28.85
CA GLU A 671 10.90 -7.93 29.10
C GLU A 671 9.42 -8.26 28.80
N GLY A 672 8.95 -7.84 27.61
CA GLY A 672 7.56 -7.98 27.15
C GLY A 672 6.57 -6.98 27.76
N HIS A 673 7.05 -6.00 28.55
CA HIS A 673 6.22 -4.94 29.13
C HIS A 673 6.45 -3.58 28.44
N ILE A 674 5.43 -2.72 28.50
CA ILE A 674 5.46 -1.31 28.10
C ILE A 674 5.11 -0.47 29.33
N ARG A 675 5.90 0.57 29.64
CA ARG A 675 5.47 1.62 30.57
C ARG A 675 4.75 2.70 29.79
N LEU A 676 3.43 2.65 29.72
CA LEU A 676 2.61 3.60 28.96
C LEU A 676 2.45 4.90 29.75
N ALA A 677 2.74 6.06 29.13
CA ALA A 677 2.67 7.36 29.79
C ALA A 677 1.30 7.60 30.44
N ARG A 678 1.32 8.04 31.70
CA ARG A 678 0.14 8.41 32.47
C ARG A 678 0.12 9.92 32.67
N LYS A 679 -0.99 10.55 32.31
CA LYS A 679 -1.19 11.99 32.46
C LYS A 679 -2.64 12.25 32.84
N ALA A 680 -2.83 12.89 33.99
CA ALA A 680 -4.14 13.09 34.61
C ALA A 680 -5.15 13.73 33.62
N GLY A 681 -6.33 13.12 33.50
CA GLY A 681 -7.40 13.60 32.61
C GLY A 681 -7.13 13.38 31.11
N SER A 682 -6.10 12.63 30.74
CA SER A 682 -5.88 12.11 29.39
C SER A 682 -6.15 10.60 29.33
N ASP A 683 -6.66 10.14 28.20
CA ASP A 683 -7.10 8.75 28.02
C ASP A 683 -5.98 7.91 27.41
N ALA A 684 -5.10 7.37 28.27
CA ALA A 684 -3.85 6.71 27.91
C ALA A 684 -4.07 5.53 26.94
N CYS A 685 -3.88 5.78 25.64
CA CYS A 685 -4.23 4.87 24.53
C CYS A 685 -5.57 4.11 24.70
N MET A 686 -6.59 4.79 25.24
CA MET A 686 -7.95 4.27 25.47
C MET A 686 -8.10 3.13 26.51
N ILE A 687 -7.09 2.82 27.31
CA ILE A 687 -7.09 1.64 28.20
C ILE A 687 -8.19 1.62 29.27
N TYR A 688 -8.78 2.78 29.61
CA TYR A 688 -9.81 2.85 30.64
C TYR A 688 -11.21 2.42 30.14
N ARG A 689 -11.38 2.15 28.84
CA ARG A 689 -12.72 2.06 28.21
C ARG A 689 -13.29 0.66 28.04
N TYR A 690 -12.46 -0.38 27.98
CA TYR A 690 -12.90 -1.77 27.76
C TYR A 690 -12.05 -2.70 28.63
N TRP A 691 -12.68 -3.41 29.58
CA TRP A 691 -11.95 -4.19 30.59
C TRP A 691 -12.57 -5.56 30.89
N ALA A 692 -11.74 -6.43 31.46
CA ALA A 692 -12.16 -7.59 32.25
C ALA A 692 -11.24 -7.81 33.46
N GLN A 693 -11.85 -8.15 34.59
CA GLN A 693 -11.14 -8.50 35.83
C GLN A 693 -11.84 -9.66 36.55
N ALA A 694 -11.09 -10.67 36.97
CA ALA A 694 -11.58 -11.73 37.83
C ALA A 694 -11.84 -11.18 39.25
N LEU A 695 -12.99 -11.51 39.85
CA LEU A 695 -13.38 -11.01 41.17
C LEU A 695 -13.34 -12.08 42.27
N LYS A 696 -13.74 -13.33 41.95
CA LYS A 696 -13.90 -14.38 42.96
C LYS A 696 -13.94 -15.80 42.39
N VAL A 697 -13.19 -16.69 43.06
CA VAL A 697 -13.23 -18.14 42.88
C VAL A 697 -14.22 -18.79 43.87
N PHE A 698 -14.78 -19.94 43.51
CA PHE A 698 -15.41 -20.83 44.48
C PHE A 698 -15.03 -22.29 44.21
N TYR A 699 -14.49 -22.95 45.22
CA TYR A 699 -14.28 -24.39 45.19
C TYR A 699 -15.61 -25.13 45.34
N ARG A 700 -16.01 -25.90 44.32
CA ARG A 700 -16.98 -26.99 44.54
C ARG A 700 -16.29 -28.04 45.41
N ARG A 701 -16.72 -28.18 46.67
CA ARG A 701 -16.50 -29.40 47.44
C ARG A 701 -17.21 -30.55 46.72
N PHE A 702 -16.47 -31.31 45.91
CA PHE A 702 -16.92 -32.62 45.46
C PHE A 702 -16.99 -33.54 46.69
N ARG A 703 -18.20 -33.69 47.25
CA ARG A 703 -18.51 -34.92 48.01
C ARG A 703 -18.49 -36.06 47.00
N ILE A 704 -17.51 -36.95 47.12
CA ILE A 704 -17.59 -38.27 46.49
C ILE A 704 -18.73 -38.99 47.19
N ALA A 705 -19.85 -39.17 46.49
CA ALA A 705 -20.96 -39.98 46.97
C ALA A 705 -20.67 -41.45 46.60
N GLY A 706 -19.82 -42.12 47.37
CA GLY A 706 -19.34 -43.45 47.01
C GLY A 706 -18.14 -44.01 47.78
N CYS A 707 -18.00 -43.69 49.08
CA CYS A 707 -17.28 -44.46 50.10
C CYS A 707 -17.86 -44.10 51.47
#